data_AF-A0A2A2KEG7-F1
#
_entry.id   AF-A0A2A2KEG7-F1
#
_cell.length_a   1.000
_cell.length_b   1.000
_cell.length_c   1.000
_cell.angle_alpha   90.00
_cell.angle_beta   90.00
_cell.angle_gamma   90.00
#
_symmetry.space_group_name_H-M   'P 1'
#
loop_
_entity.id
_entity.type
_entity.pdbx_description
1 polymer ?
#
loop_
_entity_poly.entity_id
_entity_poly.type
_entity_poly.pdbx_seq_one_letter_code
_entity_poly.pdbx_strand_id
1 'polypeptide(L)'
;MSASCQLACGTCSAPPATFPPTTVTRRPDQDSSEFANVPIPQSDLSAVGRCEDVLKDIKHASELMTTSQLINTVEDNFGRNMLSIDDVTRAVPSGCIPELQSTGVDCRKNLCYHLMYRTLDGTCNNLDRPMLGAAFRRYIRHMPPRYDDNVGEPISSLKATRPSSREANRVMLSSSQSVVHDKFNNLMMQWGQFMSHDMAKTTLQPSAQCTTCSPVKSKCMPVVIDDKDPNLAFRDKRCLKVSRSAPLCNVQPREQNNENTAYIDGSMIYGSSPKDLHKFRDGRTGLLKMSQFNAQNVLPFDQSKCPSREKCSASFTAGDIRANLFIGLSSLHILFAREHNRIARHLLSLNPQWNGDRIFQEGRKIVGAEIQHILYAGYLPKLLGVSFDKVVGKYIGYDNTVDATIANEFTTAAFRFGHGMIEEGYSRLTSDGRNISEGGFLFGEGVFKSGKILWEGGIDPILRGFMHTAVKRPHRMTPAITEKMFGSTDLGTLNIQRGRDHGIPSYNQMREFCGLKKATNFEDFSDMILDNNLRVGLSKNYNSADDVDFYVGAMLEDPVVGGLVGTTLSCIIGEQFKRLRNGDRFYYENPGAFTDAQLEQIKKTSLSRIICDNADNFELIQQDAFLLVGSQLTPCSKLAKVDLSPWRAP
;
A
#
# COMPACT_ATOMS: atom_id res chain seq x y z
N MET A 1 -5.55 19.54 -38.34
CA MET A 1 -4.46 19.11 -37.44
C MET A 1 -4.16 20.28 -36.51
N SER A 2 -4.85 20.34 -35.37
CA SER A 2 -4.60 21.34 -34.32
C SER A 2 -3.26 21.04 -33.64
N ALA A 3 -2.60 22.08 -33.12
CA ALA A 3 -1.25 21.99 -32.58
C ALA A 3 -1.14 20.96 -31.44
N SER A 4 -0.37 19.90 -31.66
CA SER A 4 0.06 18.96 -30.62
C SER A 4 0.94 19.70 -29.61
N CYS A 5 0.64 19.58 -28.32
CA CYS A 5 1.38 20.20 -27.22
C CYS A 5 2.73 19.49 -26.94
N GLN A 6 3.53 19.26 -28.00
CA GLN A 6 4.75 18.43 -27.99
C GLN A 6 6.07 19.22 -27.82
N LEU A 7 6.00 20.52 -27.52
CA LEU A 7 7.18 21.41 -27.40
C LEU A 7 7.16 22.34 -26.17
N ALA A 8 6.40 21.98 -25.13
CA ALA A 8 6.01 22.88 -24.02
C ALA A 8 7.11 23.38 -23.07
N CYS A 9 8.41 23.21 -23.38
CA CYS A 9 9.54 23.69 -22.57
C CYS A 9 10.74 24.23 -23.39
N GLY A 10 10.57 24.61 -24.66
CA GLY A 10 11.58 25.40 -25.39
C GLY A 10 12.96 24.74 -25.64
N THR A 11 13.09 23.43 -25.42
CA THR A 11 14.38 22.69 -25.46
C THR A 11 14.70 22.00 -26.78
N CYS A 12 13.85 22.15 -27.81
CA CYS A 12 14.07 21.59 -29.15
C CYS A 12 13.91 22.66 -30.22
N SER A 13 15.03 23.27 -30.65
CA SER A 13 15.07 24.19 -31.78
C SER A 13 14.92 23.43 -33.11
N ALA A 14 13.73 23.48 -33.71
CA ALA A 14 13.54 23.10 -35.11
C ALA A 14 13.86 24.30 -36.02
N PRO A 15 14.55 24.12 -37.17
CA PRO A 15 14.85 25.22 -38.09
C PRO A 15 13.57 25.76 -38.75
N PRO A 16 13.49 27.07 -39.03
CA PRO A 16 12.25 27.71 -39.47
C PRO A 16 11.88 27.30 -40.91
N ALA A 17 10.68 26.73 -41.07
CA ALA A 17 10.06 26.51 -42.38
C ALA A 17 9.21 27.74 -42.75
N THR A 18 9.59 28.44 -43.81
CA THR A 18 8.87 29.61 -44.34
C THR A 18 7.83 29.21 -45.39
N PHE A 19 6.54 29.47 -45.14
CA PHE A 19 5.52 29.55 -46.20
C PHE A 19 4.51 30.68 -45.92
N PRO A 20 3.96 31.34 -46.96
CA PRO A 20 3.18 32.58 -46.84
C PRO A 20 1.69 32.34 -46.50
N PRO A 21 0.96 33.38 -46.04
CA PRO A 21 -0.40 33.22 -45.51
C PRO A 21 -1.47 33.13 -46.60
N THR A 22 -2.45 32.24 -46.39
CA THR A 22 -3.72 32.21 -47.14
C THR A 22 -4.89 32.59 -46.23
N THR A 23 -5.57 33.69 -46.59
CA THR A 23 -6.82 34.16 -45.97
C THR A 23 -8.02 33.40 -46.53
N VAL A 24 -8.92 32.91 -45.66
CA VAL A 24 -10.29 32.52 -46.03
C VAL A 24 -11.28 33.02 -44.97
N THR A 25 -12.48 33.38 -45.42
CA THR A 25 -13.49 34.21 -44.73
C THR A 25 -14.51 33.45 -43.89
N ARG A 26 -15.13 34.13 -42.90
CA ARG A 26 -16.30 33.68 -42.13
C ARG A 26 -17.62 33.78 -42.93
N ARG A 27 -18.60 32.93 -42.60
CA ARG A 27 -20.05 33.23 -42.60
C ARG A 27 -20.77 32.51 -41.43
N PRO A 28 -22.00 32.91 -41.05
CA PRO A 28 -22.59 32.64 -39.71
C PRO A 28 -23.85 31.76 -39.70
N ASP A 29 -24.42 31.59 -38.49
CA ASP A 29 -25.74 31.02 -38.13
C ASP A 29 -25.88 29.48 -38.35
N GLN A 30 -26.62 28.66 -37.59
CA GLN A 30 -27.59 28.79 -36.47
C GLN A 30 -27.60 27.43 -35.70
N ASP A 31 -28.24 27.15 -34.54
CA ASP A 31 -29.15 27.87 -33.64
C ASP A 31 -28.90 27.42 -32.15
N SER A 32 -29.95 27.26 -31.31
CA SER A 32 -29.93 27.15 -29.84
C SER A 32 -30.44 25.82 -29.25
N SER A 33 -29.96 25.47 -28.05
CA SER A 33 -30.66 24.57 -27.12
C SER A 33 -30.29 24.93 -25.67
N GLU A 34 -31.29 25.04 -24.80
CA GLU A 34 -31.11 25.47 -23.40
C GLU A 34 -30.51 24.35 -22.54
N PHE A 35 -29.31 24.59 -22.00
CA PHE A 35 -28.80 23.85 -20.84
C PHE A 35 -28.83 24.77 -19.62
N ALA A 36 -29.29 24.23 -18.49
CA ALA A 36 -29.29 24.94 -17.22
C ALA A 36 -27.84 25.26 -16.80
N ASN A 37 -27.44 26.52 -16.93
CA ASN A 37 -26.15 27.00 -16.45
C ASN A 37 -26.07 26.86 -14.92
N VAL A 38 -25.34 25.85 -14.45
CA VAL A 38 -24.74 25.88 -13.11
C VAL A 38 -23.64 26.94 -13.16
N PRO A 39 -23.71 28.04 -12.38
CA PRO A 39 -22.67 29.07 -12.45
C PRO A 39 -21.37 28.51 -11.88
N ILE A 40 -20.42 28.18 -12.77
CA ILE A 40 -19.02 28.05 -12.38
C ILE A 40 -18.58 29.46 -11.94
N PRO A 41 -18.06 29.65 -10.72
CA PRO A 41 -17.49 30.94 -10.34
C PRO A 41 -16.32 31.23 -11.28
N GLN A 42 -16.49 32.19 -12.20
CA GLN A 42 -15.38 32.76 -12.94
C GLN A 42 -14.57 33.62 -11.97
N SER A 43 -13.69 32.98 -11.21
CA SER A 43 -12.48 33.63 -10.72
C SER A 43 -11.69 34.17 -11.92
N ASP A 44 -10.96 35.26 -11.71
CA ASP A 44 -10.25 36.02 -12.74
C ASP A 44 -8.95 35.28 -13.17
N LEU A 45 -9.12 34.05 -13.65
CA LEU A 45 -8.05 33.16 -14.11
C LEU A 45 -7.48 33.70 -15.42
N SER A 46 -6.52 34.61 -15.31
CA SER A 46 -5.75 35.12 -16.44
C SER A 46 -5.27 33.98 -17.33
N ALA A 47 -5.40 34.08 -18.65
CA ALA A 47 -5.03 33.01 -19.58
C ALA A 47 -3.54 32.64 -19.44
N VAL A 48 -3.25 31.49 -18.82
CA VAL A 48 -1.88 31.06 -18.52
C VAL A 48 -1.28 30.36 -19.74
N GLY A 49 -0.22 30.92 -20.32
CA GLY A 49 0.41 30.34 -21.52
C GLY A 49 1.45 29.22 -21.26
N ARG A 50 1.88 28.99 -20.01
CA ARG A 50 3.01 28.10 -19.67
C ARG A 50 2.88 27.49 -18.28
N CYS A 51 3.55 26.36 -18.05
CA CYS A 51 3.48 25.63 -16.79
C CYS A 51 4.24 26.31 -15.63
N GLU A 52 5.27 27.12 -15.89
CA GLU A 52 5.92 27.98 -14.89
C GLU A 52 5.02 29.11 -14.39
N ASP A 53 4.04 29.53 -15.20
CA ASP A 53 3.08 30.56 -14.81
C ASP A 53 1.97 29.96 -13.92
N VAL A 54 1.64 28.66 -14.08
CA VAL A 54 0.78 27.91 -13.13
C VAL A 54 1.45 27.72 -11.77
N LEU A 55 2.78 27.53 -11.72
CA LEU A 55 3.52 27.42 -10.46
C LEU A 55 3.40 28.67 -9.56
N LYS A 56 3.02 29.83 -10.11
CA LYS A 56 2.81 31.08 -9.35
C LYS A 56 1.48 31.09 -8.59
N ASP A 57 0.51 30.31 -9.04
CA ASP A 57 -0.76 30.09 -8.34
C ASP A 57 -1.07 28.59 -8.28
N ILE A 58 -0.24 27.89 -7.50
CA ILE A 58 -0.39 26.45 -7.29
C ILE A 58 -1.76 26.10 -6.67
N LYS A 59 -2.41 27.03 -5.95
CA LYS A 59 -3.71 26.79 -5.30
C LYS A 59 -4.80 26.44 -6.32
N HIS A 60 -4.79 27.08 -7.49
CA HIS A 60 -5.75 26.84 -8.57
C HIS A 60 -5.14 26.00 -9.72
N ALA A 61 -4.05 25.26 -9.48
CA ALA A 61 -3.31 24.58 -10.54
C ALA A 61 -4.16 23.62 -11.39
N SER A 62 -5.05 22.82 -10.78
CA SER A 62 -5.96 21.93 -11.52
C SER A 62 -6.92 22.69 -12.44
N GLU A 63 -7.34 23.89 -12.06
CA GLU A 63 -8.23 24.76 -12.85
C GLU A 63 -7.44 25.40 -13.98
N LEU A 64 -6.34 26.09 -13.66
CA LEU A 64 -5.45 26.75 -14.61
C LEU A 64 -4.93 25.81 -15.71
N MET A 65 -4.48 24.61 -15.34
CA MET A 65 -4.01 23.61 -16.31
C MET A 65 -5.13 23.12 -17.24
N THR A 66 -6.37 23.09 -16.75
CA THR A 66 -7.54 22.67 -17.52
C THR A 66 -8.02 23.78 -18.46
N THR A 67 -8.24 24.99 -17.94
CA THR A 67 -8.72 26.15 -18.72
C THR A 67 -7.71 26.60 -19.76
N SER A 68 -6.41 26.48 -19.48
CA SER A 68 -5.33 26.86 -20.39
C SER A 68 -4.87 25.74 -21.34
N GLN A 69 -5.54 24.58 -21.34
CA GLN A 69 -5.21 23.44 -22.20
C GLN A 69 -3.76 22.91 -22.04
N LEU A 70 -3.16 23.07 -20.85
CA LEU A 70 -1.77 22.68 -20.55
C LEU A 70 -1.62 21.22 -20.07
N ILE A 71 -2.71 20.45 -20.03
CA ILE A 71 -2.72 19.05 -19.61
C ILE A 71 -1.88 18.19 -20.58
N ASN A 72 -0.78 17.61 -20.07
CA ASN A 72 -0.12 16.47 -20.68
C ASN A 72 -0.43 15.19 -19.88
N THR A 73 -0.75 14.10 -20.57
CA THR A 73 -1.16 12.81 -19.98
C THR A 73 -0.11 11.71 -20.13
N VAL A 74 0.92 11.95 -20.96
CA VAL A 74 1.99 11.00 -21.27
C VAL A 74 3.22 11.35 -20.42
N GLU A 75 3.69 10.38 -19.62
CA GLU A 75 4.92 10.48 -18.84
C GLU A 75 6.14 10.47 -19.79
N ASP A 76 7.07 11.42 -19.61
CA ASP A 76 8.33 11.40 -20.37
C ASP A 76 9.36 10.52 -19.66
N ASN A 77 9.81 9.51 -20.38
CA ASN A 77 10.77 8.51 -19.94
C ASN A 77 12.08 8.58 -20.74
N PHE A 78 12.24 9.56 -21.64
CA PHE A 78 13.40 9.67 -22.51
C PHE A 78 14.69 9.97 -21.73
N GLY A 79 15.65 9.06 -21.84
CA GLY A 79 16.93 9.12 -21.13
C GLY A 79 16.89 8.71 -19.66
N ARG A 80 15.74 8.25 -19.13
CA ARG A 80 15.63 7.71 -17.76
C ARG A 80 15.93 6.21 -17.73
N ASN A 81 16.80 5.79 -16.82
CA ASN A 81 17.09 4.38 -16.55
C ASN A 81 16.02 3.73 -15.66
N MET A 82 14.84 3.46 -16.22
CA MET A 82 13.72 2.82 -15.52
C MET A 82 14.04 1.38 -15.10
N LEU A 83 13.51 0.96 -13.94
CA LEU A 83 13.51 -0.43 -13.45
C LEU A 83 12.09 -1.01 -13.44
N SER A 84 11.98 -2.34 -13.38
CA SER A 84 10.73 -3.08 -13.21
C SER A 84 10.90 -4.26 -12.25
N ILE A 85 9.78 -4.89 -11.87
CA ILE A 85 9.81 -6.12 -11.06
C ILE A 85 10.61 -7.21 -11.79
N ASP A 86 10.53 -7.28 -13.13
CA ASP A 86 11.26 -8.28 -13.92
C ASP A 86 12.77 -7.99 -13.97
N ASP A 87 13.19 -6.71 -14.00
CA ASP A 87 14.61 -6.32 -13.92
C ASP A 87 15.21 -6.71 -12.57
N VAL A 88 14.51 -6.40 -11.48
CA VAL A 88 14.89 -6.82 -10.12
C VAL A 88 14.98 -8.35 -10.04
N THR A 89 13.94 -9.07 -10.49
CA THR A 89 13.89 -10.54 -10.46
C THR A 89 15.05 -11.17 -11.23
N ARG A 90 15.42 -10.63 -12.39
CA ARG A 90 16.61 -11.09 -13.16
C ARG A 90 17.94 -10.83 -12.45
N ALA A 91 18.03 -9.79 -11.62
CA ALA A 91 19.25 -9.46 -10.88
C ALA A 91 19.48 -10.35 -9.65
N VAL A 92 18.41 -10.82 -8.98
CA VAL A 92 18.49 -11.58 -7.72
C VAL A 92 19.53 -12.72 -7.71
N PRO A 93 19.69 -13.56 -8.77
CA PRO A 93 20.70 -14.62 -8.80
C PRO A 93 22.16 -14.13 -8.65
N SER A 94 22.45 -12.87 -9.01
CA SER A 94 23.78 -12.26 -8.85
C SER A 94 24.16 -12.02 -7.38
N GLY A 95 23.20 -12.07 -6.46
CA GLY A 95 23.41 -11.84 -5.03
C GLY A 95 23.12 -10.40 -4.57
N CYS A 96 22.84 -9.45 -5.48
CA CYS A 96 22.33 -8.12 -5.15
C CYS A 96 21.30 -7.66 -6.19
N ILE A 97 20.66 -6.52 -5.95
CA ILE A 97 19.65 -5.92 -6.84
C ILE A 97 19.98 -4.46 -7.16
N PRO A 98 19.58 -3.94 -8.34
CA PRO A 98 19.86 -2.56 -8.75
C PRO A 98 19.03 -1.54 -7.94
N GLU A 99 19.60 -0.34 -7.78
CA GLU A 99 18.88 0.86 -7.30
C GLU A 99 18.47 1.75 -8.49
N LEU A 100 17.28 2.35 -8.45
CA LEU A 100 16.85 3.34 -9.45
C LEU A 100 17.77 4.56 -9.41
N GLN A 101 18.46 4.84 -10.51
CA GLN A 101 19.43 5.93 -10.62
C GLN A 101 18.75 7.27 -10.91
N SER A 102 19.32 8.37 -10.42
CA SER A 102 18.86 9.73 -10.72
C SER A 102 19.25 10.20 -12.14
N THR A 103 20.12 9.47 -12.83
CA THR A 103 20.58 9.80 -14.18
C THR A 103 19.40 9.94 -15.15
N GLY A 104 19.28 11.12 -15.77
CA GLY A 104 18.24 11.44 -16.74
C GLY A 104 16.91 11.96 -16.16
N VAL A 105 16.74 11.93 -14.82
CA VAL A 105 15.57 12.47 -14.14
C VAL A 105 15.69 14.00 -14.02
N ASP A 106 14.95 14.72 -14.87
CA ASP A 106 14.75 16.18 -14.79
C ASP A 106 13.26 16.47 -14.95
N CYS A 107 12.62 16.89 -13.84
CA CYS A 107 11.19 17.15 -13.78
C CYS A 107 10.75 18.34 -14.64
N ARG A 108 11.68 19.15 -15.17
CA ARG A 108 11.33 20.26 -16.07
C ARG A 108 11.03 19.79 -17.49
N LYS A 109 11.62 18.66 -17.95
CA LYS A 109 11.39 18.14 -19.31
C LYS A 109 9.92 17.90 -19.63
N ASN A 110 9.15 17.50 -18.62
CA ASN A 110 7.71 17.27 -18.75
C ASN A 110 6.96 17.89 -17.55
N LEU A 111 7.30 19.15 -17.23
CA LEU A 111 6.74 19.85 -16.06
C LEU A 111 5.21 19.81 -16.04
N CYS A 112 4.57 20.03 -17.19
CA CYS A 112 3.11 20.03 -17.31
C CYS A 112 2.46 18.69 -16.93
N TYR A 113 3.08 17.55 -17.24
CA TYR A 113 2.65 16.24 -16.71
C TYR A 113 2.87 16.19 -15.20
N HIS A 114 4.07 16.55 -14.73
CA HIS A 114 4.42 16.49 -13.30
C HIS A 114 3.62 17.48 -12.42
N LEU A 115 2.98 18.52 -12.97
CA LEU A 115 2.06 19.36 -12.21
C LEU A 115 0.68 18.69 -12.02
N MET A 116 0.21 17.91 -13.00
CA MET A 116 -1.13 17.30 -12.97
C MET A 116 -1.16 15.86 -12.46
N TYR A 117 -0.10 15.07 -12.71
CA TYR A 117 -0.08 13.63 -12.50
C TYR A 117 1.21 13.11 -11.87
N ARG A 118 1.04 12.07 -11.05
CA ARG A 118 2.11 11.24 -10.50
C ARG A 118 2.70 10.37 -11.61
N THR A 119 4.03 10.29 -11.69
CA THR A 119 4.75 9.23 -12.42
C THR A 119 4.35 7.84 -11.90
N LEU A 120 4.64 6.78 -12.66
CA LEU A 120 4.40 5.41 -12.17
C LEU A 120 5.44 4.94 -11.14
N ASP A 121 6.67 5.45 -11.17
CA ASP A 121 7.74 5.10 -10.22
C ASP A 121 7.84 6.05 -9.01
N GLY A 122 6.94 7.03 -8.89
CA GLY A 122 6.91 8.02 -7.81
C GLY A 122 7.96 9.14 -7.94
N THR A 123 8.82 9.12 -8.95
CA THR A 123 9.78 10.22 -9.18
C THR A 123 9.09 11.56 -9.49
N CYS A 124 9.76 12.67 -9.23
CA CYS A 124 9.25 14.02 -9.47
C CYS A 124 7.96 14.40 -8.69
N ASN A 125 7.58 13.64 -7.66
CA ASN A 125 6.61 14.11 -6.67
C ASN A 125 7.19 15.35 -5.95
N ASN A 126 8.34 15.19 -5.30
CA ASN A 126 9.16 16.32 -4.87
C ASN A 126 9.97 16.86 -6.07
N LEU A 127 9.72 18.10 -6.49
CA LEU A 127 10.36 18.66 -7.69
C LEU A 127 11.84 19.04 -7.47
N ASP A 128 12.21 19.41 -6.24
CA ASP A 128 13.58 19.80 -5.87
C ASP A 128 14.48 18.59 -5.60
N ARG A 129 13.89 17.49 -5.11
CA ARG A 129 14.56 16.23 -4.80
C ARG A 129 13.81 15.05 -5.44
N PRO A 130 13.93 14.86 -6.77
CA PRO A 130 13.06 13.99 -7.57
C PRO A 130 13.01 12.50 -7.20
N MET A 131 13.94 12.02 -6.37
CA MET A 131 14.06 10.60 -6.02
C MET A 131 13.48 10.24 -4.64
N LEU A 132 12.97 11.22 -3.87
CA LEU A 132 12.31 10.94 -2.59
C LEU A 132 11.00 10.18 -2.85
N GLY A 133 10.74 9.15 -2.05
CA GLY A 133 9.56 8.28 -2.20
C GLY A 133 9.51 7.44 -3.47
N ALA A 134 10.52 7.50 -4.35
CA ALA A 134 10.52 6.76 -5.61
C ALA A 134 10.81 5.26 -5.42
N ALA A 135 10.22 4.46 -6.31
CA ALA A 135 10.34 3.01 -6.34
C ALA A 135 11.75 2.51 -6.70
N PHE A 136 12.03 1.26 -6.34
CA PHE A 136 13.32 0.59 -6.54
C PHE A 136 14.51 1.31 -5.88
N ARG A 137 14.28 1.96 -4.73
CA ARG A 137 15.30 2.67 -3.93
C ARG A 137 15.41 2.15 -2.52
N ARG A 138 16.48 2.50 -1.81
CA ARG A 138 16.64 2.18 -0.38
C ARG A 138 15.50 2.76 0.48
N TYR A 139 15.17 2.07 1.56
CA TYR A 139 14.42 2.68 2.66
C TYR A 139 15.26 3.79 3.34
N ILE A 140 14.61 4.75 3.97
CA ILE A 140 15.30 5.58 4.98
C ILE A 140 15.41 4.81 6.31
N ARG A 141 16.18 5.36 7.25
CA ARG A 141 16.25 4.85 8.61
C ARG A 141 16.20 6.00 9.60
N HIS A 142 15.52 5.78 10.71
CA HIS A 142 15.51 6.72 11.84
C HIS A 142 16.78 6.60 12.69
N MET A 143 17.45 5.44 12.63
CA MET A 143 18.71 5.18 13.31
C MET A 143 19.67 4.39 12.41
N PRO A 144 21.00 4.51 12.59
CA PRO A 144 21.97 3.69 11.87
C PRO A 144 21.69 2.18 12.02
N PRO A 145 21.87 1.38 10.96
CA PRO A 145 21.65 -0.06 11.03
C PRO A 145 22.63 -0.72 12.01
N ARG A 146 22.15 -1.69 12.79
CA ARG A 146 23.00 -2.52 13.65
C ARG A 146 23.19 -3.89 13.01
N TYR A 147 24.43 -4.20 12.60
CA TYR A 147 24.83 -5.53 12.13
C TYR A 147 25.92 -6.08 13.04
N ASP A 148 25.99 -7.40 13.23
CA ASP A 148 26.95 -8.00 14.16
C ASP A 148 28.41 -7.71 13.77
N ASP A 149 28.66 -7.60 12.47
CA ASP A 149 29.97 -7.26 11.86
C ASP A 149 30.10 -5.79 11.44
N ASN A 150 29.11 -4.93 11.77
CA ASN A 150 28.96 -3.55 11.27
C ASN A 150 28.87 -3.39 9.74
N VAL A 151 28.81 -4.49 8.97
CA VAL A 151 28.78 -4.50 7.51
C VAL A 151 27.41 -4.95 7.02
N GLY A 152 26.95 -6.13 7.44
CA GLY A 152 25.69 -6.66 6.94
C GLY A 152 25.25 -8.01 7.46
N GLU A 153 25.95 -8.69 8.37
CA GLU A 153 25.43 -9.94 8.95
C GLU A 153 24.44 -9.67 10.11
N PRO A 154 23.33 -10.45 10.21
CA PRO A 154 22.19 -10.10 11.06
C PRO A 154 22.54 -9.92 12.53
N ILE A 155 21.72 -9.15 13.25
CA ILE A 155 21.86 -9.02 14.70
C ILE A 155 21.78 -10.40 15.36
N SER A 156 22.72 -10.69 16.25
CA SER A 156 22.82 -11.95 17.00
C SER A 156 23.07 -13.20 16.13
N SER A 157 23.59 -13.06 14.90
CA SER A 157 24.02 -14.21 14.09
C SER A 157 25.48 -14.64 14.32
N LEU A 158 26.32 -13.74 14.83
CA LEU A 158 27.73 -14.00 15.14
C LEU A 158 27.99 -13.91 16.65
N LYS A 159 27.33 -12.97 17.34
CA LYS A 159 27.52 -12.66 18.76
C LYS A 159 26.56 -13.39 19.71
N ALA A 160 25.48 -13.98 19.17
CA ALA A 160 24.47 -14.73 19.92
C ALA A 160 23.91 -14.01 21.17
N THR A 161 23.70 -12.69 21.11
CA THR A 161 23.24 -11.90 22.27
C THR A 161 21.74 -12.06 22.59
N ARG A 162 20.95 -12.58 21.65
CA ARG A 162 19.50 -12.73 21.74
C ARG A 162 19.08 -14.21 21.68
N PRO A 163 17.91 -14.58 22.27
CA PRO A 163 17.31 -15.89 22.07
C PRO A 163 17.04 -16.16 20.59
N SER A 164 16.83 -17.42 20.22
CA SER A 164 16.38 -17.76 18.86
C SER A 164 15.07 -17.03 18.56
N SER A 165 14.88 -16.59 17.32
CA SER A 165 13.64 -15.91 16.90
C SER A 165 12.42 -16.82 17.04
N ARG A 166 12.62 -18.15 16.98
CA ARG A 166 11.62 -19.16 17.32
C ARG A 166 11.21 -19.14 18.79
N GLU A 167 12.17 -19.13 19.71
CA GLU A 167 11.84 -19.12 21.14
C GLU A 167 11.25 -17.77 21.58
N ALA A 168 11.77 -16.67 21.04
CA ALA A 168 11.18 -15.34 21.21
C ALA A 168 9.71 -15.31 20.77
N ASN A 169 9.38 -15.85 19.59
CA ASN A 169 7.99 -15.93 19.12
C ASN A 169 7.12 -16.87 19.97
N ARG A 170 7.60 -18.10 20.23
CA ARG A 170 6.85 -19.13 20.98
C ARG A 170 6.48 -18.69 22.39
N VAL A 171 7.42 -18.08 23.11
CA VAL A 171 7.24 -17.71 24.52
C VAL A 171 6.46 -16.41 24.66
N MET A 172 6.68 -15.43 23.77
CA MET A 172 6.13 -14.07 23.95
C MET A 172 4.87 -13.78 23.13
N LEU A 173 4.75 -14.33 21.92
CA LEU A 173 3.74 -13.88 20.94
C LEU A 173 2.75 -14.97 20.51
N SER A 174 3.14 -16.24 20.46
CA SER A 174 2.29 -17.34 19.99
C SER A 174 1.21 -17.72 21.02
N SER A 175 -0.07 -17.70 20.64
CA SER A 175 -1.17 -18.11 21.51
C SER A 175 -2.40 -18.59 20.73
N SER A 176 -3.02 -19.68 21.18
CA SER A 176 -4.32 -20.15 20.69
C SER A 176 -5.49 -19.31 21.21
N GLN A 177 -5.29 -18.42 22.18
CA GLN A 177 -6.35 -17.55 22.69
C GLN A 177 -6.59 -16.38 21.72
N SER A 178 -7.72 -16.40 21.01
CA SER A 178 -8.22 -15.21 20.31
C SER A 178 -8.80 -14.22 21.31
N VAL A 179 -8.37 -12.96 21.20
CA VAL A 179 -8.91 -11.82 21.96
C VAL A 179 -9.34 -10.79 20.93
N VAL A 180 -10.65 -10.59 20.78
CA VAL A 180 -11.23 -9.73 19.74
C VAL A 180 -11.46 -8.30 20.22
N HIS A 181 -11.68 -7.39 19.27
CA HIS A 181 -12.15 -6.03 19.50
C HIS A 181 -13.67 -6.01 19.59
N ASP A 182 -14.22 -5.14 20.44
CA ASP A 182 -15.66 -5.00 20.70
C ASP A 182 -16.42 -4.23 19.61
N LYS A 183 -15.71 -3.35 18.88
CA LYS A 183 -16.30 -2.41 17.90
C LYS A 183 -15.86 -2.61 16.45
N PHE A 184 -14.75 -3.29 16.20
CA PHE A 184 -14.06 -3.29 14.90
C PHE A 184 -14.08 -4.68 14.27
N ASN A 185 -14.17 -4.73 12.94
CA ASN A 185 -14.30 -5.96 12.17
C ASN A 185 -13.04 -6.29 11.35
N ASN A 186 -13.00 -7.49 10.78
CA ASN A 186 -11.83 -8.05 10.08
C ASN A 186 -11.37 -7.25 8.84
N LEU A 187 -12.16 -6.29 8.31
CA LEU A 187 -11.64 -5.36 7.29
C LEU A 187 -10.52 -4.47 7.84
N MET A 188 -10.41 -4.25 9.16
CA MET A 188 -9.25 -3.56 9.75
C MET A 188 -7.93 -4.30 9.51
N MET A 189 -7.95 -5.65 9.56
CA MET A 189 -6.79 -6.47 9.23
C MET A 189 -6.52 -6.43 7.72
N GLN A 190 -7.56 -6.67 6.92
CA GLN A 190 -7.40 -6.80 5.48
C GLN A 190 -7.00 -5.50 4.78
N TRP A 191 -7.54 -4.36 5.22
CA TRP A 191 -7.16 -3.04 4.75
C TRP A 191 -5.71 -2.70 5.12
N GLY A 192 -5.29 -3.00 6.37
CA GLY A 192 -3.89 -2.83 6.78
C GLY A 192 -2.91 -3.56 5.86
N GLN A 193 -3.22 -4.80 5.47
CA GLN A 193 -2.43 -5.54 4.48
C GLN A 193 -2.44 -4.87 3.10
N PHE A 194 -3.61 -4.47 2.60
CA PHE A 194 -3.76 -3.82 1.29
C PHE A 194 -2.95 -2.51 1.20
N MET A 195 -2.99 -1.69 2.25
CA MET A 195 -2.19 -0.47 2.35
C MET A 195 -0.70 -0.75 2.50
N SER A 196 -0.30 -1.78 3.25
CA SER A 196 1.10 -2.21 3.32
C SER A 196 1.65 -2.64 1.96
N HIS A 197 0.79 -3.11 1.07
CA HIS A 197 1.14 -3.53 -0.29
C HIS A 197 1.17 -2.38 -1.29
N ASP A 198 0.61 -1.21 -0.96
CA ASP A 198 0.85 0.03 -1.71
C ASP A 198 2.27 0.54 -1.39
N MET A 199 2.56 0.75 -0.10
CA MET A 199 3.79 1.41 0.35
C MET A 199 5.08 0.61 0.17
N ALA A 200 5.06 -0.72 0.33
CA ALA A 200 6.32 -1.46 0.55
C ALA A 200 6.38 -2.90 0.02
N LYS A 201 7.49 -3.23 -0.64
CA LYS A 201 7.89 -4.59 -1.02
C LYS A 201 9.42 -4.73 -1.02
N THR A 202 9.95 -5.71 -0.30
CA THR A 202 11.39 -6.01 -0.27
C THR A 202 11.68 -7.32 -1.01
N THR A 203 12.64 -7.31 -1.92
CA THR A 203 13.07 -8.52 -2.63
C THR A 203 13.82 -9.49 -1.71
N LEU A 204 13.70 -10.81 -1.92
CA LEU A 204 14.46 -11.83 -1.18
C LEU A 204 15.55 -12.46 -2.04
N GLN A 205 16.63 -12.94 -1.39
CA GLN A 205 17.64 -13.80 -2.00
C GLN A 205 17.06 -15.15 -2.46
N PRO A 206 17.67 -15.85 -3.45
CA PRO A 206 17.13 -17.10 -3.97
C PRO A 206 16.98 -18.18 -2.89
N SER A 207 15.75 -18.57 -2.56
CA SER A 207 15.46 -19.62 -1.57
C SER A 207 15.99 -20.99 -1.97
N ALA A 208 16.18 -21.24 -3.27
CA ALA A 208 16.84 -22.44 -3.80
C ALA A 208 18.29 -22.64 -3.32
N GLN A 209 18.94 -21.60 -2.75
CA GLN A 209 20.28 -21.70 -2.16
C GLN A 209 20.23 -21.97 -0.63
N CYS A 210 19.06 -21.85 0.00
CA CYS A 210 18.85 -22.03 1.44
C CYS A 210 18.27 -23.42 1.74
N THR A 211 18.95 -24.48 1.30
CA THR A 211 18.45 -25.87 1.36
C THR A 211 18.82 -26.61 2.65
N THR A 212 19.87 -26.18 3.36
CA THR A 212 20.36 -26.80 4.61
C THR A 212 20.06 -25.93 5.83
N CYS A 213 20.40 -26.43 7.03
CA CYS A 213 20.36 -25.65 8.27
C CYS A 213 21.67 -24.90 8.57
N SER A 214 22.62 -24.91 7.63
CA SER A 214 23.85 -24.12 7.74
C SER A 214 23.59 -22.70 7.20
N PRO A 215 24.08 -21.64 7.88
CA PRO A 215 24.01 -20.29 7.33
C PRO A 215 24.84 -20.18 6.05
N VAL A 216 24.35 -19.41 5.09
CA VAL A 216 25.10 -19.03 3.88
C VAL A 216 25.32 -17.54 3.96
N LYS A 217 26.59 -17.12 4.11
CA LYS A 217 26.97 -15.73 4.36
C LYS A 217 26.23 -14.79 3.40
N SER A 218 25.62 -13.73 3.95
CA SER A 218 24.84 -12.71 3.22
C SER A 218 23.61 -13.18 2.41
N LYS A 219 23.26 -14.48 2.44
CA LYS A 219 22.16 -15.08 1.65
C LYS A 219 21.10 -15.83 2.47
N CYS A 220 21.51 -16.67 3.41
CA CYS A 220 20.61 -17.56 4.17
C CYS A 220 20.87 -17.46 5.67
N MET A 221 19.79 -17.32 6.45
CA MET A 221 19.81 -17.15 7.91
C MET A 221 18.87 -18.16 8.60
N PRO A 222 19.21 -19.47 8.57
CA PRO A 222 18.35 -20.49 9.14
C PRO A 222 18.15 -20.27 10.64
N VAL A 223 16.92 -20.51 11.12
CA VAL A 223 16.59 -20.49 12.55
C VAL A 223 16.55 -21.93 13.01
N VAL A 224 17.53 -22.34 13.82
CA VAL A 224 17.60 -23.69 14.39
C VAL A 224 16.41 -23.93 15.33
N ILE A 225 15.81 -25.12 15.24
CA ILE A 225 14.73 -25.58 16.11
C ILE A 225 15.35 -26.36 17.27
N ASP A 226 14.88 -26.09 18.49
CA ASP A 226 15.30 -26.81 19.70
C ASP A 226 14.65 -28.21 19.76
N ASP A 227 15.37 -29.19 20.33
CA ASP A 227 14.86 -30.56 20.49
C ASP A 227 13.59 -30.64 21.36
N LYS A 228 13.31 -29.61 22.17
CA LYS A 228 12.12 -29.44 23.01
C LYS A 228 10.98 -28.66 22.33
N ASP A 229 11.12 -28.21 21.08
CA ASP A 229 10.03 -27.53 20.37
C ASP A 229 8.81 -28.46 20.26
N PRO A 230 7.61 -28.04 20.69
CA PRO A 230 6.42 -28.90 20.69
C PRO A 230 5.97 -29.28 19.27
N ASN A 231 6.39 -28.54 18.24
CA ASN A 231 6.04 -28.81 16.85
C ASN A 231 6.96 -29.90 16.27
N LEU A 232 6.47 -31.14 16.28
CA LEU A 232 7.15 -32.31 15.70
C LEU A 232 7.62 -32.05 14.26
N ALA A 233 6.77 -31.48 13.40
CA ALA A 233 7.11 -31.22 12.00
C ALA A 233 8.22 -30.16 11.83
N PHE A 234 8.44 -29.29 12.83
CA PHE A 234 9.58 -28.36 12.85
C PHE A 234 10.85 -29.05 13.35
N ARG A 235 10.76 -29.91 14.37
CA ARG A 235 11.89 -30.73 14.86
C ARG A 235 12.42 -31.67 13.79
N ASP A 236 11.53 -32.35 13.06
CA ASP A 236 11.89 -33.21 11.91
C ASP A 236 12.67 -32.44 10.83
N LYS A 237 12.34 -31.15 10.65
CA LYS A 237 12.99 -30.23 9.70
C LYS A 237 14.27 -29.58 10.25
N ARG A 238 14.52 -29.67 11.56
CA ARG A 238 15.67 -29.14 12.35
C ARG A 238 15.90 -27.62 12.31
N CYS A 239 15.40 -26.92 11.29
CA CYS A 239 15.47 -25.48 11.18
C CYS A 239 14.33 -24.93 10.31
N LEU A 240 13.97 -23.68 10.54
CA LEU A 240 13.25 -22.86 9.57
C LEU A 240 14.28 -22.25 8.60
N LYS A 241 14.13 -22.54 7.31
CA LYS A 241 15.04 -22.08 6.26
C LYS A 241 14.61 -20.70 5.79
N VAL A 242 15.43 -19.69 6.02
CA VAL A 242 15.07 -18.28 5.76
C VAL A 242 16.05 -17.61 4.79
N SER A 243 15.53 -17.16 3.66
CA SER A 243 16.25 -16.26 2.75
C SER A 243 16.34 -14.85 3.32
N ARG A 244 17.55 -14.30 3.31
CA ARG A 244 17.81 -12.89 3.62
C ARG A 244 17.18 -11.99 2.56
N SER A 245 16.81 -10.77 2.94
CA SER A 245 16.39 -9.74 2.00
C SER A 245 17.56 -9.39 1.10
N ALA A 246 17.32 -9.23 -0.20
CA ALA A 246 18.38 -8.96 -1.15
C ALA A 246 18.93 -7.53 -0.96
N PRO A 247 20.27 -7.37 -0.93
CA PRO A 247 20.89 -6.07 -0.71
C PRO A 247 21.00 -5.27 -2.01
N LEU A 248 21.02 -3.95 -1.89
CA LEU A 248 21.44 -3.09 -3.00
C LEU A 248 22.90 -3.36 -3.36
N CYS A 249 23.19 -3.40 -4.66
CA CYS A 249 24.56 -3.58 -5.15
C CYS A 249 25.46 -2.40 -4.74
N ASN A 250 26.68 -2.69 -4.28
CA ASN A 250 27.72 -1.71 -3.91
C ASN A 250 27.34 -0.72 -2.79
N VAL A 251 26.35 -1.02 -1.95
CA VAL A 251 25.98 -0.21 -0.77
C VAL A 251 26.49 -0.87 0.52
N GLN A 252 27.17 -0.09 1.36
CA GLN A 252 27.67 -0.51 2.68
C GLN A 252 27.43 0.61 3.72
N PRO A 253 26.94 0.30 4.95
CA PRO A 253 26.44 -1.00 5.39
C PRO A 253 25.25 -1.52 4.56
N ARG A 254 24.88 -2.78 4.72
CA ARG A 254 23.85 -3.46 3.93
C ARG A 254 22.51 -2.72 4.00
N GLU A 255 22.05 -2.23 2.84
CA GLU A 255 20.70 -1.66 2.69
C GLU A 255 19.78 -2.54 1.85
N GLN A 256 18.50 -2.51 2.20
CA GLN A 256 17.41 -3.19 1.50
C GLN A 256 16.63 -2.20 0.62
N ASN A 257 16.05 -2.69 -0.49
CA ASN A 257 15.24 -1.86 -1.37
C ASN A 257 13.75 -1.90 -1.01
N ASN A 258 13.05 -0.87 -1.47
CA ASN A 258 11.63 -0.90 -1.73
C ASN A 258 11.39 -1.04 -3.24
N GLU A 259 10.67 -2.06 -3.70
CA GLU A 259 10.22 -2.16 -5.10
C GLU A 259 9.02 -1.26 -5.41
N ASN A 260 8.35 -0.73 -4.39
CA ASN A 260 7.14 0.10 -4.53
C ASN A 260 7.45 1.60 -4.38
N THR A 261 6.55 2.45 -4.87
CA THR A 261 6.55 3.87 -4.47
C THR A 261 6.21 3.97 -2.97
N ALA A 262 6.70 5.00 -2.29
CA ALA A 262 6.35 5.22 -0.89
C ALA A 262 4.92 5.78 -0.72
N TYR A 263 4.43 6.49 -1.73
CA TYR A 263 3.19 7.26 -1.66
C TYR A 263 1.96 6.37 -1.51
N ILE A 264 0.90 6.95 -0.96
CA ILE A 264 -0.42 6.33 -0.98
C ILE A 264 -1.08 6.72 -2.31
N ASP A 265 -0.76 6.00 -3.38
CA ASP A 265 -1.16 6.35 -4.76
C ASP A 265 -1.84 5.21 -5.53
N GLY A 266 -2.11 4.08 -4.88
CA GLY A 266 -2.76 2.95 -5.51
C GLY A 266 -1.81 2.09 -6.35
N SER A 267 -0.50 2.17 -6.16
CA SER A 267 0.50 1.37 -6.88
C SER A 267 0.31 -0.15 -6.73
N MET A 268 -0.35 -0.63 -5.67
CA MET A 268 -0.77 -2.05 -5.58
C MET A 268 -1.81 -2.46 -6.65
N ILE A 269 -2.50 -1.48 -7.25
CA ILE A 269 -3.40 -1.63 -8.40
C ILE A 269 -2.66 -1.28 -9.70
N TYR A 270 -1.93 -0.15 -9.73
CA TYR A 270 -1.36 0.47 -10.93
C TYR A 270 0.11 0.14 -11.22
N GLY A 271 0.76 -0.65 -10.37
CA GLY A 271 2.19 -0.96 -10.41
C GLY A 271 3.07 0.22 -10.01
N SER A 272 4.38 -0.04 -9.88
CA SER A 272 5.40 0.97 -9.56
C SER A 272 6.43 1.16 -10.68
N SER A 273 6.09 0.75 -11.91
CA SER A 273 7.00 0.83 -13.08
C SER A 273 6.22 1.08 -14.37
N PRO A 274 6.63 2.08 -15.19
CA PRO A 274 6.10 2.25 -16.54
C PRO A 274 6.26 1.00 -17.42
N LYS A 275 7.31 0.19 -17.21
CA LYS A 275 7.54 -1.05 -17.96
C LYS A 275 6.48 -2.11 -17.65
N ASP A 276 5.95 -2.15 -16.44
CA ASP A 276 4.98 -3.16 -16.00
C ASP A 276 3.52 -2.78 -16.31
N LEU A 277 3.23 -1.50 -16.55
CA LEU A 277 1.87 -0.95 -16.76
C LEU A 277 1.05 -1.72 -17.82
N HIS A 278 1.69 -2.15 -18.90
CA HIS A 278 1.05 -2.90 -19.99
C HIS A 278 0.46 -4.27 -19.54
N LYS A 279 0.89 -4.82 -18.39
CA LYS A 279 0.42 -6.11 -17.87
C LYS A 279 -1.05 -6.04 -17.43
N PHE A 280 -1.48 -4.90 -16.87
CA PHE A 280 -2.82 -4.73 -16.28
C PHE A 280 -3.61 -3.51 -16.81
N ARG A 281 -3.02 -2.57 -17.56
CA ARG A 281 -3.75 -1.49 -18.25
C ARG A 281 -4.12 -1.87 -19.70
N ASP A 282 -5.31 -1.48 -20.16
CA ASP A 282 -5.63 -1.38 -21.59
C ASP A 282 -5.19 -0.01 -22.13
N GLY A 283 -4.19 -0.03 -23.02
CA GLY A 283 -3.61 1.19 -23.60
C GLY A 283 -4.52 1.95 -24.57
N ARG A 284 -5.69 1.41 -24.95
CA ARG A 284 -6.62 2.10 -25.86
C ARG A 284 -7.74 2.84 -25.15
N THR A 285 -8.37 2.18 -24.16
CA THR A 285 -9.61 2.66 -23.53
C THR A 285 -9.37 3.46 -22.25
N GLY A 286 -8.17 3.40 -21.68
CA GLY A 286 -7.86 3.96 -20.37
C GLY A 286 -8.34 3.11 -19.20
N LEU A 287 -8.96 1.96 -19.46
CA LEU A 287 -9.40 0.99 -18.46
C LEU A 287 -8.26 0.12 -17.95
N LEU A 288 -8.45 -0.47 -16.77
CA LEU A 288 -7.72 -1.66 -16.35
C LEU A 288 -8.31 -2.90 -17.03
N LYS A 289 -7.44 -3.80 -17.47
CA LYS A 289 -7.79 -5.12 -17.99
C LYS A 289 -8.53 -5.89 -16.90
N MET A 290 -9.60 -6.57 -17.29
CA MET A 290 -10.37 -7.48 -16.44
C MET A 290 -10.69 -8.77 -17.23
N SER A 291 -11.06 -9.83 -16.53
CA SER A 291 -11.52 -11.09 -17.10
C SER A 291 -12.93 -11.40 -16.64
N GLN A 292 -13.80 -11.76 -17.58
CA GLN A 292 -15.11 -12.33 -17.30
C GLN A 292 -14.95 -13.84 -17.08
N PHE A 293 -15.45 -14.35 -15.97
CA PHE A 293 -15.42 -15.78 -15.63
C PHE A 293 -16.55 -16.11 -14.65
N ASN A 294 -17.34 -17.15 -14.92
CA ASN A 294 -18.50 -17.54 -14.08
C ASN A 294 -19.43 -16.37 -13.70
N ALA A 295 -19.76 -15.51 -14.68
CA ALA A 295 -20.51 -14.26 -14.53
C ALA A 295 -19.89 -13.20 -13.59
N GLN A 296 -18.66 -13.39 -13.12
CA GLN A 296 -17.91 -12.42 -12.33
C GLN A 296 -16.94 -11.62 -13.21
N ASN A 297 -16.78 -10.33 -12.88
CA ASN A 297 -15.71 -9.50 -13.43
C ASN A 297 -14.52 -9.48 -12.47
N VAL A 298 -13.42 -10.16 -12.80
CA VAL A 298 -12.23 -10.31 -11.94
C VAL A 298 -10.96 -9.76 -12.60
N LEU A 299 -9.87 -9.70 -11.84
CA LEU A 299 -8.55 -9.33 -12.37
C LEU A 299 -8.10 -10.31 -13.48
N PRO A 300 -7.21 -9.90 -14.40
CA PRO A 300 -6.74 -10.76 -15.48
C PRO A 300 -6.04 -12.01 -14.94
N PHE A 301 -6.39 -13.18 -15.48
CA PHE A 301 -5.69 -14.43 -15.20
C PHE A 301 -5.73 -15.36 -16.41
N ASP A 302 -4.87 -16.38 -16.39
CA ASP A 302 -4.84 -17.44 -17.38
C ASP A 302 -6.01 -18.42 -17.16
N GLN A 303 -7.11 -18.24 -17.90
CA GLN A 303 -8.31 -19.06 -17.77
C GLN A 303 -8.07 -20.55 -18.11
N SER A 304 -7.06 -20.86 -18.93
CA SER A 304 -6.71 -22.26 -19.27
C SER A 304 -6.24 -23.07 -18.07
N LYS A 305 -5.86 -22.39 -16.97
CA LYS A 305 -5.47 -22.98 -15.69
C LYS A 305 -6.64 -23.23 -14.73
N CYS A 306 -7.88 -22.96 -15.16
CA CYS A 306 -9.12 -23.22 -14.40
C CYS A 306 -10.26 -23.85 -15.25
N PRO A 307 -10.04 -24.97 -15.96
CA PRO A 307 -11.10 -25.67 -16.69
C PRO A 307 -12.22 -26.27 -15.81
N SER A 308 -11.97 -26.53 -14.52
CA SER A 308 -12.99 -26.96 -13.56
C SER A 308 -12.66 -26.46 -12.16
N ARG A 309 -13.62 -26.60 -11.22
CA ARG A 309 -13.46 -26.23 -9.81
C ARG A 309 -12.30 -26.98 -9.13
N GLU A 310 -12.15 -28.27 -9.42
CA GLU A 310 -11.13 -29.16 -8.86
C GLU A 310 -9.76 -28.92 -9.49
N LYS A 311 -9.74 -28.45 -10.74
CA LYS A 311 -8.53 -28.18 -11.53
C LYS A 311 -8.37 -26.68 -11.78
N CYS A 312 -8.36 -25.89 -10.71
CA CYS A 312 -8.17 -24.44 -10.80
C CYS A 312 -6.93 -23.95 -10.04
N SER A 313 -5.99 -23.38 -10.79
CA SER A 313 -4.72 -22.81 -10.33
C SER A 313 -4.57 -21.34 -10.75
N ALA A 314 -5.66 -20.59 -10.68
CA ALA A 314 -5.69 -19.16 -11.02
C ALA A 314 -4.69 -18.36 -10.17
N SER A 315 -3.99 -17.46 -10.86
CA SER A 315 -3.20 -16.39 -10.26
C SER A 315 -3.52 -15.10 -11.01
N PHE A 316 -4.05 -14.12 -10.30
CA PHE A 316 -4.44 -12.82 -10.83
C PHE A 316 -3.22 -11.94 -11.12
N THR A 317 -3.30 -11.14 -12.17
CA THR A 317 -2.34 -10.09 -12.52
C THR A 317 -2.83 -8.77 -11.96
N ALA A 318 -1.98 -8.06 -11.21
CA ALA A 318 -2.25 -6.75 -10.62
C ALA A 318 -0.94 -5.94 -10.54
N GLY A 319 -1.02 -4.68 -10.11
CA GLY A 319 0.15 -3.83 -9.85
C GLY A 319 1.13 -4.44 -8.84
N ASP A 320 0.62 -5.03 -7.76
CA ASP A 320 1.41 -5.82 -6.82
C ASP A 320 1.18 -7.34 -6.98
N ILE A 321 2.27 -8.09 -7.18
CA ILE A 321 2.25 -9.54 -7.41
C ILE A 321 1.71 -10.37 -6.23
N ARG A 322 1.70 -9.79 -5.01
CA ARG A 322 1.24 -10.44 -3.79
C ARG A 322 -0.27 -10.39 -3.62
N ALA A 323 -1.02 -9.79 -4.54
CA ALA A 323 -2.49 -9.81 -4.55
C ALA A 323 -3.07 -11.21 -4.25
N ASN A 324 -2.44 -12.25 -4.80
CA ASN A 324 -2.82 -13.66 -4.63
C ASN A 324 -2.41 -14.32 -3.30
N LEU A 325 -1.72 -13.62 -2.37
CA LEU A 325 -1.29 -14.21 -1.10
C LEU A 325 -2.47 -14.76 -0.30
N PHE A 326 -3.62 -14.08 -0.34
CA PHE A 326 -4.80 -14.42 0.44
C PHE A 326 -6.07 -13.96 -0.27
N ILE A 327 -7.13 -14.77 -0.27
CA ILE A 327 -8.37 -14.45 -1.00
C ILE A 327 -9.07 -13.15 -0.53
N GLY A 328 -8.88 -12.75 0.73
CA GLY A 328 -9.34 -11.46 1.21
C GLY A 328 -8.61 -10.27 0.56
N LEU A 329 -7.31 -10.42 0.30
CA LEU A 329 -6.50 -9.41 -0.38
C LEU A 329 -6.88 -9.34 -1.86
N SER A 330 -6.95 -10.49 -2.54
CA SER A 330 -7.48 -10.58 -3.92
C SER A 330 -8.82 -9.86 -4.07
N SER A 331 -9.70 -9.99 -3.07
CA SER A 331 -11.02 -9.35 -3.07
C SER A 331 -10.94 -7.81 -3.10
N LEU A 332 -10.03 -7.19 -2.33
CA LEU A 332 -9.83 -5.73 -2.40
C LEU A 332 -9.17 -5.29 -3.71
N HIS A 333 -8.18 -6.01 -4.24
CA HIS A 333 -7.61 -5.67 -5.56
C HIS A 333 -8.66 -5.76 -6.68
N ILE A 334 -9.55 -6.76 -6.66
CA ILE A 334 -10.68 -6.85 -7.60
C ILE A 334 -11.62 -5.65 -7.42
N LEU A 335 -11.99 -5.32 -6.17
CA LEU A 335 -12.92 -4.23 -5.86
C LEU A 335 -12.44 -2.87 -6.38
N PHE A 336 -11.17 -2.51 -6.13
CA PHE A 336 -10.61 -1.23 -6.59
C PHE A 336 -10.27 -1.21 -8.09
N ALA A 337 -9.98 -2.36 -8.72
CA ALA A 337 -9.86 -2.43 -10.17
C ALA A 337 -11.22 -2.29 -10.87
N ARG A 338 -12.31 -2.76 -10.24
CA ARG A 338 -13.69 -2.45 -10.66
C ARG A 338 -13.99 -0.96 -10.52
N GLU A 339 -13.60 -0.33 -9.40
CA GLU A 339 -13.86 1.10 -9.14
C GLU A 339 -13.17 2.00 -10.17
N HIS A 340 -11.89 1.76 -10.46
CA HIS A 340 -11.20 2.48 -11.54
C HIS A 340 -11.97 2.38 -12.86
N ASN A 341 -12.44 1.18 -13.21
CA ASN A 341 -13.21 0.94 -14.43
C ASN A 341 -14.65 1.49 -14.38
N ARG A 342 -15.20 1.76 -13.19
CA ARG A 342 -16.47 2.47 -13.00
C ARG A 342 -16.29 3.96 -13.28
N ILE A 343 -15.30 4.58 -12.62
CA ILE A 343 -14.93 6.00 -12.81
C ILE A 343 -14.53 6.26 -14.26
N ALA A 344 -13.60 5.48 -14.82
CA ALA A 344 -13.08 5.69 -16.17
C ALA A 344 -14.16 5.64 -17.26
N ARG A 345 -15.14 4.73 -17.16
CA ARG A 345 -16.29 4.70 -18.08
C ARG A 345 -17.19 5.91 -17.92
N HIS A 346 -17.42 6.37 -16.69
CA HIS A 346 -18.23 7.56 -16.45
C HIS A 346 -17.53 8.82 -16.98
N LEU A 347 -16.22 8.97 -16.73
CA LEU A 347 -15.41 10.07 -17.29
C LEU A 347 -15.39 10.06 -18.82
N LEU A 348 -15.38 8.89 -19.47
CA LEU A 348 -15.46 8.77 -20.93
C LEU A 348 -16.84 9.20 -21.46
N SER A 349 -17.91 8.87 -20.75
CA SER A 349 -19.27 9.35 -21.08
C SER A 349 -19.44 10.84 -20.82
N LEU A 350 -18.74 11.40 -19.84
CA LEU A 350 -18.79 12.81 -19.46
C LEU A 350 -17.95 13.69 -20.39
N ASN A 351 -16.82 13.14 -20.87
CA ASN A 351 -15.83 13.81 -21.71
C ASN A 351 -15.45 12.94 -22.93
N PRO A 352 -16.32 12.80 -23.96
CA PRO A 352 -16.06 11.96 -25.13
C PRO A 352 -14.82 12.35 -25.96
N GLN A 353 -14.32 13.57 -25.77
CA GLN A 353 -13.12 14.13 -26.39
C GLN A 353 -11.80 13.73 -25.67
N TRP A 354 -11.87 13.11 -24.49
CA TRP A 354 -10.68 12.66 -23.77
C TRP A 354 -10.15 11.34 -24.34
N ASN A 355 -8.83 11.27 -24.52
CA ASN A 355 -8.16 10.04 -24.95
C ASN A 355 -7.96 9.05 -23.78
N GLY A 356 -7.60 7.80 -24.10
CA GLY A 356 -7.38 6.74 -23.11
C GLY A 356 -6.28 7.03 -22.08
N ASP A 357 -5.33 7.92 -22.36
CA ASP A 357 -4.34 8.37 -21.37
C ASP A 357 -4.94 9.37 -20.37
N ARG A 358 -5.72 10.35 -20.83
CA ARG A 358 -6.45 11.28 -19.95
C ARG A 358 -7.41 10.53 -19.04
N ILE A 359 -8.19 9.60 -19.60
CA ILE A 359 -9.15 8.77 -18.86
C ILE A 359 -8.44 7.93 -17.79
N PHE A 360 -7.33 7.28 -18.13
CA PHE A 360 -6.55 6.48 -17.17
C PHE A 360 -5.96 7.35 -16.04
N GLN A 361 -5.33 8.48 -16.37
CA GLN A 361 -4.67 9.31 -15.37
C GLN A 361 -5.68 9.98 -14.42
N GLU A 362 -6.82 10.47 -14.91
CA GLU A 362 -7.90 10.98 -14.05
C GLU A 362 -8.53 9.87 -13.20
N GLY A 363 -8.80 8.69 -13.77
CA GLY A 363 -9.28 7.53 -13.02
C GLY A 363 -8.31 7.08 -11.92
N ARG A 364 -7.01 7.00 -12.21
CA ARG A 364 -5.95 6.73 -11.21
C ARG A 364 -5.89 7.81 -10.14
N LYS A 365 -5.96 9.08 -10.53
CA LYS A 365 -5.90 10.24 -9.63
C LYS A 365 -7.07 10.24 -8.64
N ILE A 366 -8.30 10.00 -9.11
CA ILE A 366 -9.49 9.90 -8.26
C ILE A 366 -9.38 8.70 -7.31
N VAL A 367 -9.12 7.49 -7.82
CA VAL A 367 -9.00 6.28 -6.96
C VAL A 367 -7.88 6.40 -5.93
N GLY A 368 -6.75 7.02 -6.27
CA GLY A 368 -5.69 7.32 -5.31
C GLY A 368 -6.19 8.24 -4.19
N ALA A 369 -6.94 9.28 -4.52
CA ALA A 369 -7.56 10.19 -3.55
C ALA A 369 -8.61 9.50 -2.67
N GLU A 370 -9.42 8.59 -3.22
CA GLU A 370 -10.36 7.77 -2.47
C GLU A 370 -9.66 6.86 -1.45
N ILE A 371 -8.58 6.18 -1.86
CA ILE A 371 -7.75 5.35 -0.99
C ILE A 371 -7.13 6.20 0.12
N GLN A 372 -6.61 7.40 -0.20
CA GLN A 372 -6.10 8.35 0.79
C GLN A 372 -7.19 8.78 1.77
N HIS A 373 -8.39 9.14 1.31
CA HIS A 373 -9.47 9.57 2.19
C HIS A 373 -9.92 8.43 3.14
N ILE A 374 -10.14 7.22 2.61
CA ILE A 374 -10.46 6.03 3.41
C ILE A 374 -9.37 5.73 4.44
N LEU A 375 -8.09 5.89 4.07
CA LEU A 375 -6.96 5.71 4.99
C LEU A 375 -6.95 6.75 6.12
N TYR A 376 -6.91 8.04 5.79
CA TYR A 376 -6.67 9.10 6.79
C TYR A 376 -7.90 9.46 7.61
N ALA A 377 -9.11 9.39 7.04
CA ALA A 377 -10.36 9.67 7.76
C ALA A 377 -11.01 8.39 8.33
N GLY A 378 -10.96 7.27 7.58
CA GLY A 378 -11.63 6.03 7.96
C GLY A 378 -10.80 5.09 8.84
N TYR A 379 -9.54 4.84 8.49
CA TYR A 379 -8.73 3.76 9.09
C TYR A 379 -7.81 4.23 10.21
N LEU A 380 -6.94 5.21 9.96
CA LEU A 380 -5.89 5.62 10.90
C LEU A 380 -6.41 6.11 12.25
N PRO A 381 -7.54 6.85 12.36
CA PRO A 381 -8.11 7.21 13.67
C PRO A 381 -8.54 5.99 14.50
N LYS A 382 -8.99 4.91 13.87
CA LYS A 382 -9.37 3.64 14.55
C LYS A 382 -8.15 2.82 14.95
N LEU A 383 -7.08 2.87 14.16
CA LEU A 383 -5.81 2.20 14.48
C LEU A 383 -5.10 2.89 15.66
N LEU A 384 -4.99 4.22 15.61
CA LEU A 384 -4.16 5.03 16.50
C LEU A 384 -4.92 5.60 17.71
N GLY A 385 -6.26 5.52 17.72
CA GLY A 385 -7.10 5.98 18.83
C GLY A 385 -6.81 7.43 19.23
N VAL A 386 -6.76 7.70 20.53
CA VAL A 386 -6.42 9.02 21.09
C VAL A 386 -5.04 9.55 20.67
N SER A 387 -4.13 8.70 20.18
CA SER A 387 -2.81 9.14 19.72
C SER A 387 -2.87 9.84 18.37
N PHE A 388 -3.91 9.59 17.54
CA PHE A 388 -3.98 10.07 16.15
C PHE A 388 -3.68 11.57 16.00
N ASP A 389 -4.30 12.41 16.82
CA ASP A 389 -4.12 13.87 16.76
C ASP A 389 -2.69 14.32 17.13
N LYS A 390 -2.00 13.57 18.00
CA LYS A 390 -0.61 13.84 18.40
C LYS A 390 0.38 13.39 17.31
N VAL A 391 0.22 12.18 16.78
CA VAL A 391 1.23 11.55 15.91
C VAL A 391 1.02 11.83 14.42
N VAL A 392 -0.23 11.98 13.97
CA VAL A 392 -0.57 12.39 12.59
C VAL A 392 -1.09 13.84 12.59
N GLY A 393 -2.11 14.13 13.41
CA GLY A 393 -2.72 15.45 13.51
C GLY A 393 -3.43 15.93 12.23
N LYS A 394 -3.91 17.18 12.24
CA LYS A 394 -4.52 17.82 11.07
C LYS A 394 -3.49 18.00 9.93
N TYR A 395 -3.97 18.00 8.69
CA TYR A 395 -3.15 18.38 7.54
C TYR A 395 -2.87 19.90 7.57
N ILE A 396 -1.65 20.28 7.19
CA ILE A 396 -1.17 21.67 7.23
C ILE A 396 -0.64 22.17 5.88
N GLY A 397 -0.85 21.39 4.81
CA GLY A 397 -0.26 21.61 3.48
C GLY A 397 0.92 20.69 3.16
N TYR A 398 1.32 20.70 1.89
CA TYR A 398 2.52 20.03 1.40
C TYR A 398 3.79 20.78 1.83
N ASP A 399 4.81 20.02 2.22
CA ASP A 399 6.13 20.51 2.62
C ASP A 399 7.21 19.79 1.81
N ASN A 400 7.89 20.53 0.92
CA ASN A 400 8.96 19.98 0.07
C ASN A 400 10.25 19.64 0.85
N THR A 401 10.36 20.01 2.13
CA THR A 401 11.47 19.62 3.01
C THR A 401 11.28 18.23 3.62
N VAL A 402 10.04 17.74 3.71
CA VAL A 402 9.70 16.40 4.24
C VAL A 402 10.11 15.28 3.28
N ASP A 403 10.76 14.25 3.82
CA ASP A 403 11.06 13.01 3.10
C ASP A 403 9.94 11.98 3.29
N ALA A 404 9.14 11.76 2.24
CA ALA A 404 8.06 10.78 2.23
C ALA A 404 8.54 9.31 2.14
N THR A 405 9.84 9.05 1.93
CA THR A 405 10.36 7.67 1.75
C THR A 405 10.01 6.77 2.93
N ILE A 406 9.66 5.50 2.65
CA ILE A 406 9.35 4.52 3.69
C ILE A 406 10.59 4.25 4.55
N ALA A 407 10.40 4.26 5.86
CA ALA A 407 11.41 3.91 6.83
C ALA A 407 11.50 2.39 7.04
N ASN A 408 12.73 1.91 7.19
CA ASN A 408 13.01 0.48 7.31
C ASN A 408 12.37 -0.12 8.57
N GLU A 409 12.40 0.60 9.69
CA GLU A 409 11.78 0.18 10.96
C GLU A 409 10.25 0.07 10.85
N PHE A 410 9.62 0.92 10.04
CA PHE A 410 8.17 0.90 9.80
C PHE A 410 7.75 -0.37 9.05
N THR A 411 8.32 -0.64 7.87
CA THR A 411 7.89 -1.79 7.04
C THR A 411 8.40 -3.14 7.56
N THR A 412 9.55 -3.14 8.23
CA THR A 412 10.18 -4.38 8.71
C THR A 412 9.60 -4.86 10.02
N ALA A 413 9.15 -3.94 10.90
CA ALA A 413 8.62 -4.29 12.21
C ALA A 413 7.27 -3.62 12.49
N ALA A 414 7.20 -2.29 12.55
CA ALA A 414 6.05 -1.61 13.15
C ALA A 414 4.72 -1.93 12.44
N PHE A 415 4.66 -1.79 11.11
CA PHE A 415 3.44 -2.01 10.33
C PHE A 415 3.10 -3.51 10.12
N ARG A 416 3.88 -4.43 10.71
CA ARG A 416 3.59 -5.88 10.73
C ARG A 416 2.71 -6.31 11.90
N PHE A 417 2.26 -5.36 12.74
CA PHE A 417 1.30 -5.63 13.81
C PHE A 417 0.03 -6.34 13.29
N GLY A 418 -0.38 -6.05 12.05
CA GLY A 418 -1.52 -6.70 11.38
C GLY A 418 -1.42 -8.22 11.25
N HIS A 419 -0.22 -8.80 11.29
CA HIS A 419 -0.07 -10.27 11.35
C HIS A 419 -0.70 -10.84 12.64
N GLY A 420 -0.64 -10.07 13.73
CA GLY A 420 -1.31 -10.40 14.99
C GLY A 420 -2.84 -10.33 14.93
N MET A 421 -3.40 -9.64 13.94
CA MET A 421 -4.85 -9.55 13.72
C MET A 421 -5.41 -10.70 12.87
N ILE A 422 -4.55 -11.60 12.38
CA ILE A 422 -4.97 -12.78 11.62
C ILE A 422 -5.67 -13.79 12.56
N GLU A 423 -6.82 -14.29 12.11
CA GLU A 423 -7.64 -15.33 12.74
C GLU A 423 -7.33 -16.74 12.19
N GLU A 424 -7.74 -17.79 12.91
CA GLU A 424 -7.61 -19.18 12.42
C GLU A 424 -8.55 -19.52 11.27
N GLY A 425 -9.69 -18.85 11.19
CA GLY A 425 -10.66 -19.02 10.12
C GLY A 425 -11.58 -17.81 9.98
N TYR A 426 -12.26 -17.75 8.84
CA TYR A 426 -13.10 -16.63 8.43
C TYR A 426 -14.44 -17.13 7.91
N SER A 427 -15.52 -16.44 8.29
CA SER A 427 -16.85 -16.70 7.76
C SER A 427 -16.97 -16.27 6.30
N ARG A 428 -17.91 -16.88 5.57
CA ARG A 428 -18.33 -16.42 4.23
C ARG A 428 -19.85 -16.40 4.18
N LEU A 429 -20.41 -15.22 3.92
CA LEU A 429 -21.83 -14.96 4.19
C LEU A 429 -22.65 -14.60 2.95
N THR A 430 -23.85 -15.16 2.86
CA THR A 430 -24.91 -14.76 1.93
C THR A 430 -25.43 -13.36 2.26
N SER A 431 -26.26 -12.78 1.38
CA SER A 431 -26.87 -11.46 1.57
C SER A 431 -27.77 -11.35 2.81
N ASP A 432 -28.35 -12.47 3.26
CA ASP A 432 -29.15 -12.58 4.48
C ASP A 432 -28.34 -12.94 5.75
N GLY A 433 -27.01 -12.89 5.68
CA GLY A 433 -26.10 -13.11 6.82
C GLY A 433 -25.91 -14.57 7.23
N ARG A 434 -26.47 -15.55 6.51
CA ARG A 434 -26.20 -16.98 6.73
C ARG A 434 -24.85 -17.37 6.12
N ASN A 435 -24.31 -18.52 6.52
CA ASN A 435 -23.14 -19.09 5.85
C ASN A 435 -23.50 -19.56 4.44
N ILE A 436 -22.59 -19.38 3.47
CA ILE A 436 -22.72 -20.01 2.14
C ILE A 436 -22.60 -21.54 2.24
N SER A 437 -23.02 -22.24 1.19
CA SER A 437 -22.94 -23.72 1.06
C SER A 437 -21.54 -24.28 1.33
N GLU A 438 -20.51 -23.58 0.90
CA GLU A 438 -19.10 -23.92 1.10
C GLU A 438 -18.57 -23.62 2.51
N GLY A 439 -19.39 -23.05 3.39
CA GLY A 439 -19.01 -22.66 4.75
C GLY A 439 -17.95 -21.55 4.81
N GLY A 440 -17.34 -21.39 5.98
CA GLY A 440 -16.15 -20.54 6.15
C GLY A 440 -14.91 -21.13 5.46
N PHE A 441 -13.74 -20.63 5.84
CA PHE A 441 -12.45 -21.23 5.46
C PHE A 441 -11.42 -21.01 6.58
N LEU A 442 -10.54 -21.98 6.82
CA LEU A 442 -9.37 -21.79 7.67
C LEU A 442 -8.35 -20.89 6.94
N PHE A 443 -7.55 -20.11 7.68
CA PHE A 443 -6.59 -19.17 7.09
C PHE A 443 -5.75 -19.79 5.97
N GLY A 444 -5.17 -20.97 6.21
CA GLY A 444 -4.34 -21.69 5.22
C GLY A 444 -5.09 -22.13 3.96
N GLU A 445 -6.42 -22.26 4.00
CA GLU A 445 -7.26 -22.58 2.84
C GLU A 445 -7.62 -21.35 2.01
N GLY A 446 -7.40 -20.14 2.55
CA GLY A 446 -7.50 -18.88 1.82
C GLY A 446 -6.18 -18.44 1.16
N VAL A 447 -5.05 -19.10 1.48
CA VAL A 447 -3.71 -18.67 1.05
C VAL A 447 -3.33 -19.30 -0.29
N PHE A 448 -3.00 -18.46 -1.29
CA PHE A 448 -2.79 -18.87 -2.69
C PHE A 448 -3.94 -19.67 -3.33
N LYS A 449 -5.19 -19.47 -2.87
CA LYS A 449 -6.38 -20.18 -3.36
C LYS A 449 -7.37 -19.28 -4.11
N SER A 450 -6.88 -18.43 -5.03
CA SER A 450 -7.72 -17.53 -5.84
C SER A 450 -8.87 -18.24 -6.60
N GLY A 451 -8.73 -19.53 -6.89
CA GLY A 451 -9.83 -20.36 -7.43
C GLY A 451 -11.09 -20.41 -6.56
N LYS A 452 -11.00 -20.19 -5.24
CA LYS A 452 -12.19 -20.08 -4.37
C LYS A 452 -13.06 -18.88 -4.73
N ILE A 453 -12.48 -17.75 -5.14
CA ILE A 453 -13.26 -16.59 -5.61
C ILE A 453 -14.02 -16.97 -6.89
N LEU A 454 -13.33 -17.61 -7.84
CA LEU A 454 -13.88 -17.98 -9.14
C LEU A 454 -15.01 -19.01 -9.09
N TRP A 455 -15.06 -19.87 -8.08
CA TRP A 455 -15.99 -21.00 -8.00
C TRP A 455 -16.89 -21.04 -6.76
N GLU A 456 -16.64 -20.21 -5.73
CA GLU A 456 -17.32 -20.28 -4.41
C GLU A 456 -17.96 -18.92 -4.02
N GLY A 457 -18.59 -18.25 -4.99
CA GLY A 457 -19.44 -17.07 -4.77
C GLY A 457 -18.78 -15.70 -4.93
N GLY A 458 -17.54 -15.62 -5.41
CA GLY A 458 -16.87 -14.34 -5.68
C GLY A 458 -16.32 -13.63 -4.45
N ILE A 459 -16.14 -12.31 -4.57
CA ILE A 459 -15.60 -11.46 -3.49
C ILE A 459 -16.66 -11.18 -2.39
N ASP A 460 -17.94 -11.26 -2.78
CA ASP A 460 -19.10 -10.87 -1.99
C ASP A 460 -19.19 -11.57 -0.62
N PRO A 461 -19.16 -12.92 -0.53
CA PRO A 461 -19.25 -13.61 0.74
C PRO A 461 -18.05 -13.34 1.66
N ILE A 462 -16.87 -13.09 1.09
CA ILE A 462 -15.63 -12.80 1.81
C ILE A 462 -15.73 -11.41 2.45
N LEU A 463 -16.16 -10.40 1.69
CA LEU A 463 -16.36 -9.05 2.19
C LEU A 463 -17.44 -9.01 3.29
N ARG A 464 -18.59 -9.68 3.11
CA ARG A 464 -19.61 -9.78 4.17
C ARG A 464 -19.06 -10.49 5.41
N GLY A 465 -18.31 -11.58 5.23
CA GLY A 465 -17.67 -12.30 6.33
C GLY A 465 -16.75 -11.39 7.15
N PHE A 466 -15.87 -10.63 6.50
CA PHE A 466 -14.99 -9.69 7.19
C PHE A 466 -15.75 -8.58 7.94
N MET A 467 -16.88 -8.11 7.41
CA MET A 467 -17.69 -7.08 8.08
C MET A 467 -18.43 -7.58 9.33
N HIS A 468 -18.83 -8.85 9.35
CA HIS A 468 -19.60 -9.45 10.45
C HIS A 468 -18.71 -10.10 11.53
N THR A 469 -17.46 -10.46 11.23
CA THR A 469 -16.53 -11.04 12.20
C THR A 469 -15.70 -9.95 12.89
N ALA A 470 -15.70 -9.95 14.23
CA ALA A 470 -14.88 -9.07 15.04
C ALA A 470 -13.38 -9.29 14.78
N VAL A 471 -12.58 -8.23 14.81
CA VAL A 471 -11.14 -8.33 14.55
C VAL A 471 -10.37 -8.73 15.79
N LYS A 472 -9.42 -9.66 15.64
CA LYS A 472 -8.46 -10.02 16.68
C LYS A 472 -7.52 -8.87 17.01
N ARG A 473 -7.23 -8.66 18.30
CA ARG A 473 -6.24 -7.69 18.78
C ARG A 473 -4.82 -8.14 18.39
N PRO A 474 -3.92 -7.23 17.98
CA PRO A 474 -2.59 -7.59 17.45
C PRO A 474 -1.71 -8.42 18.38
N HIS A 475 -1.74 -8.18 19.69
CA HIS A 475 -0.72 -8.59 20.67
C HIS A 475 -0.40 -10.10 20.75
N ARG A 476 -1.23 -10.98 20.17
CA ARG A 476 -1.04 -12.44 20.18
C ARG A 476 -1.21 -13.03 18.79
N MET A 477 -0.21 -13.76 18.31
CA MET A 477 -0.20 -14.43 17.01
C MET A 477 -0.77 -15.84 17.12
N THR A 478 -1.62 -16.24 16.17
CA THR A 478 -2.29 -17.56 16.20
C THR A 478 -1.38 -18.71 15.70
N PRO A 479 -1.53 -19.94 16.23
CA PRO A 479 -1.01 -21.17 15.65
C PRO A 479 -1.20 -21.35 14.14
N ALA A 480 -2.26 -20.77 13.54
CA ALA A 480 -2.44 -20.82 12.09
C ALA A 480 -1.30 -20.14 11.30
N ILE A 481 -0.62 -19.15 11.90
CA ILE A 481 0.54 -18.45 11.29
C ILE A 481 1.87 -18.74 11.99
N THR A 482 1.87 -19.18 13.25
CA THR A 482 3.10 -19.53 13.98
C THR A 482 3.50 -21.00 13.88
N GLU A 483 2.56 -21.92 13.62
CA GLU A 483 2.83 -23.37 13.58
C GLU A 483 2.50 -24.03 12.24
N LYS A 484 1.52 -23.50 11.49
CA LYS A 484 0.91 -24.18 10.32
C LYS A 484 1.12 -23.49 8.97
N MET A 485 1.70 -22.29 8.93
CA MET A 485 1.81 -21.52 7.68
C MET A 485 2.68 -22.28 6.66
N PHE A 486 2.19 -22.43 5.42
CA PHE A 486 2.87 -23.16 4.34
C PHE A 486 3.40 -24.57 4.72
N GLY A 487 2.84 -25.22 5.75
CA GLY A 487 3.29 -26.54 6.24
C GLY A 487 4.70 -26.59 6.86
N SER A 488 5.39 -25.46 7.01
CA SER A 488 6.66 -25.33 7.76
C SER A 488 7.18 -23.88 7.86
N THR A 489 6.30 -22.94 8.15
CA THR A 489 6.68 -21.54 8.34
C THR A 489 6.01 -20.99 9.59
N ASP A 490 6.81 -20.25 10.35
CA ASP A 490 6.35 -19.45 11.48
C ASP A 490 6.53 -17.97 11.11
N LEU A 491 5.41 -17.27 10.89
CA LEU A 491 5.40 -15.88 10.47
C LEU A 491 5.91 -14.92 11.56
N GLY A 492 5.72 -15.26 12.84
CA GLY A 492 6.23 -14.47 13.95
C GLY A 492 7.74 -14.59 14.08
N THR A 493 8.26 -15.82 13.97
CA THR A 493 9.70 -16.08 13.85
C THR A 493 10.31 -15.34 12.65
N LEU A 494 9.64 -15.38 11.48
CA LEU A 494 10.11 -14.65 10.30
C LEU A 494 10.13 -13.13 10.51
N ASN A 495 9.13 -12.55 11.18
CA ASN A 495 9.11 -11.11 11.49
C ASN A 495 10.31 -10.70 12.37
N ILE A 496 10.58 -11.45 13.45
CA ILE A 496 11.72 -11.21 14.35
C ILE A 496 13.04 -11.37 13.58
N GLN A 497 13.19 -12.46 12.83
CA GLN A 497 14.40 -12.73 12.06
C GLN A 497 14.64 -11.70 10.96
N ARG A 498 13.58 -11.17 10.32
CA ARG A 498 13.66 -10.07 9.34
C ARG A 498 14.09 -8.76 9.98
N GLY A 499 13.63 -8.46 11.21
CA GLY A 499 14.13 -7.33 12.00
C GLY A 499 15.64 -7.41 12.23
N ARG A 500 16.15 -8.60 12.57
CA ARG A 500 17.60 -8.86 12.72
C ARG A 500 18.35 -8.76 11.39
N ASP A 501 17.77 -9.21 10.28
CA ASP A 501 18.31 -9.18 8.91
C ASP A 501 18.47 -7.78 8.32
N HIS A 502 17.58 -6.86 8.70
CA HIS A 502 17.60 -5.46 8.27
C HIS A 502 18.36 -4.55 9.26
N GLY A 503 18.95 -5.12 10.31
CA GLY A 503 19.68 -4.38 11.34
C GLY A 503 18.83 -3.39 12.12
N ILE A 504 17.56 -3.71 12.37
CA ILE A 504 16.61 -2.84 13.08
C ILE A 504 17.04 -2.66 14.55
N PRO A 505 16.98 -1.43 15.11
CA PRO A 505 17.27 -1.17 16.52
C PRO A 505 16.46 -2.03 17.50
N SER A 506 16.91 -2.07 18.76
CA SER A 506 16.15 -2.72 19.84
C SER A 506 14.83 -1.98 20.14
N TYR A 507 13.88 -2.68 20.74
CA TYR A 507 12.66 -2.08 21.28
C TYR A 507 12.97 -0.88 22.18
N ASN A 508 13.97 -0.99 23.05
CA ASN A 508 14.34 0.07 23.99
C ASN A 508 14.83 1.36 23.29
N GLN A 509 15.56 1.23 22.18
CA GLN A 509 15.97 2.37 21.35
C GLN A 509 14.80 2.97 20.57
N MET A 510 13.86 2.15 20.08
CA MET A 510 12.65 2.65 19.41
C MET A 510 11.72 3.40 20.38
N ARG A 511 11.62 2.94 21.64
CA ARG A 511 10.96 3.66 22.74
C ARG A 511 11.59 5.04 22.97
N GLU A 512 12.91 5.09 23.07
CA GLU A 512 13.68 6.33 23.28
C GLU A 512 13.48 7.32 22.12
N PHE A 513 13.52 6.86 20.86
CA PHE A 513 13.16 7.67 19.68
C PHE A 513 11.73 8.24 19.78
N CYS A 514 10.78 7.48 20.33
CA CYS A 514 9.41 7.91 20.58
C CYS A 514 9.22 8.78 21.85
N GLY A 515 10.31 9.19 22.51
CA GLY A 515 10.29 10.06 23.68
C GLY A 515 9.94 9.35 25.00
N LEU A 516 9.97 8.02 25.03
CA LEU A 516 9.82 7.24 26.25
C LEU A 516 11.18 7.09 26.97
N LYS A 517 11.15 6.80 28.27
CA LYS A 517 12.37 6.63 29.06
C LYS A 517 13.08 5.33 28.66
N LYS A 518 14.38 5.39 28.38
CA LYS A 518 15.20 4.19 28.20
C LYS A 518 15.12 3.30 29.45
N ALA A 519 14.73 2.04 29.25
CA ALA A 519 14.71 1.03 30.30
C ALA A 519 16.14 0.57 30.64
N THR A 520 16.43 0.44 31.93
CA THR A 520 17.66 -0.17 32.47
C THR A 520 17.47 -1.65 32.78
N ASN A 521 16.23 -2.05 33.08
CA ASN A 521 15.83 -3.40 33.44
C ASN A 521 14.40 -3.69 32.89
N PHE A 522 13.89 -4.91 33.07
CA PHE A 522 12.60 -5.32 32.50
C PHE A 522 11.36 -4.75 33.21
N GLU A 523 11.49 -4.33 34.47
CA GLU A 523 10.40 -3.66 35.21
C GLU A 523 10.18 -2.22 34.73
N ASP A 524 11.21 -1.57 34.17
CA ASP A 524 11.10 -0.23 33.56
C ASP A 524 10.23 -0.20 32.29
N PHE A 525 9.81 -1.37 31.76
CA PHE A 525 8.79 -1.47 30.72
C PHE A 525 7.34 -1.42 31.26
N SER A 526 7.14 -1.30 32.58
CA SER A 526 5.82 -1.20 33.22
C SER A 526 5.02 0.06 32.85
N ASP A 527 5.62 1.00 32.13
CA ASP A 527 4.94 2.17 31.57
C ASP A 527 4.07 1.83 30.34
N MET A 528 4.46 0.82 29.55
CA MET A 528 3.78 0.41 28.32
C MET A 528 3.36 -1.07 28.29
N ILE A 529 4.02 -1.94 29.06
CA ILE A 529 3.70 -3.38 29.19
C ILE A 529 3.19 -3.60 30.61
N LEU A 530 1.88 -3.45 30.82
CA LEU A 530 1.30 -3.39 32.17
C LEU A 530 1.35 -4.77 32.85
N ASP A 531 1.08 -5.85 32.10
CA ASP A 531 1.10 -7.22 32.61
C ASP A 531 2.51 -7.65 33.05
N ASN A 532 2.65 -7.84 34.36
CA ASN A 532 3.88 -8.28 35.02
C ASN A 532 4.38 -9.64 34.47
N ASN A 533 3.48 -10.52 34.04
CA ASN A 533 3.86 -11.83 33.50
C ASN A 533 4.59 -11.69 32.16
N LEU A 534 4.25 -10.69 31.34
CA LEU A 534 4.95 -10.41 30.09
C LEU A 534 6.35 -9.85 30.35
N ARG A 535 6.50 -8.96 31.34
CA ARG A 535 7.81 -8.42 31.77
C ARG A 535 8.72 -9.50 32.37
N VAL A 536 8.18 -10.40 33.18
CA VAL A 536 8.86 -11.61 33.67
C VAL A 536 9.15 -12.62 32.55
N GLY A 537 8.30 -12.68 31.51
CA GLY A 537 8.56 -13.47 30.31
C GLY A 537 9.77 -12.94 29.53
N LEU A 538 9.85 -11.61 29.34
CA LEU A 538 11.01 -10.96 28.72
C LEU A 538 12.29 -11.22 29.51
N SER A 539 12.28 -11.07 30.85
CA SER A 539 13.48 -11.27 31.69
C SER A 539 13.97 -12.72 31.77
N LYS A 540 13.13 -13.70 31.42
CA LYS A 540 13.51 -15.12 31.29
C LYS A 540 14.05 -15.48 29.90
N ASN A 541 13.79 -14.66 28.88
CA ASN A 541 14.08 -14.98 27.48
C ASN A 541 15.21 -14.10 26.90
N TYR A 542 15.33 -12.85 27.37
CA TYR A 542 16.37 -11.90 26.97
C TYR A 542 17.32 -11.62 28.15
N ASN A 543 18.61 -11.42 27.85
CA ASN A 543 19.62 -11.10 28.86
C ASN A 543 19.55 -9.64 29.35
N SER A 544 19.06 -8.73 28.51
CA SER A 544 19.00 -7.29 28.76
C SER A 544 17.79 -6.64 28.10
N ALA A 545 17.31 -5.53 28.67
CA ALA A 545 16.29 -4.68 28.06
C ALA A 545 16.72 -4.13 26.68
N ASP A 546 18.02 -3.89 26.48
CA ASP A 546 18.60 -3.43 25.20
C ASP A 546 18.71 -4.54 24.12
N ASP A 547 18.44 -5.81 24.48
CA ASP A 547 18.44 -6.94 23.55
C ASP A 547 17.05 -7.27 22.99
N VAL A 548 15.96 -6.74 23.58
CA VAL A 548 14.59 -7.02 23.13
C VAL A 548 14.42 -6.57 21.66
N ASP A 549 14.07 -7.50 20.77
CA ASP A 549 13.81 -7.20 19.36
C ASP A 549 12.61 -6.25 19.24
N PHE A 550 12.70 -5.21 18.39
CA PHE A 550 11.64 -4.19 18.27
C PHE A 550 10.25 -4.80 18.05
N TYR A 551 10.12 -5.76 17.13
CA TYR A 551 8.84 -6.43 16.88
C TYR A 551 8.29 -7.18 18.10
N VAL A 552 9.13 -7.74 18.97
CA VAL A 552 8.64 -8.44 20.17
C VAL A 552 8.12 -7.45 21.18
N GLY A 553 8.96 -6.50 21.61
CA GLY A 553 8.57 -5.55 22.66
C GLY A 553 7.37 -4.68 22.26
N ALA A 554 7.33 -4.21 21.01
CA ALA A 554 6.25 -3.35 20.51
C ALA A 554 4.90 -4.09 20.33
N MET A 555 4.91 -5.42 20.22
CA MET A 555 3.70 -6.26 20.18
C MET A 555 3.18 -6.63 21.58
N LEU A 556 3.97 -6.39 22.63
CA LEU A 556 3.62 -6.65 24.04
C LEU A 556 3.09 -5.40 24.75
N GLU A 557 3.22 -4.21 24.17
CA GLU A 557 2.65 -2.98 24.71
C GLU A 557 1.12 -3.05 24.77
N ASP A 558 0.53 -2.57 25.86
CA ASP A 558 -0.91 -2.39 25.95
C ASP A 558 -1.38 -1.31 24.96
N PRO A 559 -2.50 -1.52 24.24
CA PRO A 559 -2.94 -0.62 23.18
C PRO A 559 -3.44 0.72 23.73
N VAL A 560 -3.14 1.79 23.00
CA VAL A 560 -3.60 3.15 23.34
C VAL A 560 -5.12 3.24 23.37
N VAL A 561 -5.67 4.14 24.18
CA VAL A 561 -7.14 4.27 24.38
C VAL A 561 -7.86 4.48 23.04
N GLY A 562 -8.81 3.60 22.75
CA GLY A 562 -9.59 3.61 21.50
C GLY A 562 -8.83 3.18 20.24
N GLY A 563 -7.56 2.76 20.37
CA GLY A 563 -6.73 2.24 19.28
C GLY A 563 -6.52 0.72 19.37
N LEU A 564 -5.77 0.19 18.40
CA LEU A 564 -5.44 -1.24 18.30
C LEU A 564 -3.99 -1.58 18.66
N VAL A 565 -3.11 -0.58 18.76
CA VAL A 565 -1.65 -0.76 18.94
C VAL A 565 -1.12 0.08 20.10
N GLY A 566 0.02 -0.34 20.68
CA GLY A 566 0.70 0.37 21.76
C GLY A 566 1.30 1.73 21.37
N THR A 567 1.88 2.43 22.35
CA THR A 567 2.44 3.78 22.20
C THR A 567 3.60 3.85 21.21
N THR A 568 4.56 2.91 21.26
CA THR A 568 5.72 2.92 20.36
C THR A 568 5.30 2.58 18.93
N LEU A 569 4.38 1.63 18.74
CA LEU A 569 3.77 1.38 17.43
C LEU A 569 3.00 2.60 16.93
N SER A 570 2.19 3.23 17.78
CA SER A 570 1.42 4.43 17.41
C SER A 570 2.32 5.58 16.96
N CYS A 571 3.44 5.79 17.66
CA CYS A 571 4.49 6.73 17.30
C CYS A 571 5.05 6.44 15.90
N ILE A 572 5.64 5.26 15.65
CA ILE A 572 6.31 4.94 14.37
C ILE A 572 5.33 4.90 13.19
N ILE A 573 4.11 4.40 13.42
CA ILE A 573 3.07 4.35 12.39
C ILE A 573 2.58 5.77 12.06
N GLY A 574 2.31 6.58 13.08
CA GLY A 574 1.87 7.97 12.91
C GLY A 574 2.91 8.86 12.27
N GLU A 575 4.17 8.73 12.67
CA GLU A 575 5.35 9.39 12.08
C GLU A 575 5.39 9.14 10.56
N GLN A 576 5.35 7.87 10.15
CA GLN A 576 5.43 7.49 8.75
C GLN A 576 4.25 8.04 7.94
N PHE A 577 3.01 7.87 8.43
CA PHE A 577 1.84 8.39 7.71
C PHE A 577 1.79 9.93 7.70
N LYS A 578 2.30 10.61 8.72
CA LYS A 578 2.45 12.07 8.70
C LYS A 578 3.44 12.52 7.62
N ARG A 579 4.58 11.85 7.47
CA ARG A 579 5.51 12.12 6.35
C ARG A 579 4.92 11.77 4.99
N LEU A 580 4.19 10.67 4.87
CA LEU A 580 3.51 10.28 3.62
C LEU A 580 2.43 11.27 3.20
N ARG A 581 1.74 11.91 4.14
CA ARG A 581 0.78 12.96 3.83
C ARG A 581 1.45 14.29 3.50
N ASN A 582 2.36 14.73 4.37
CA ASN A 582 2.90 16.10 4.30
C ASN A 582 3.99 16.22 3.21
N GLY A 583 4.74 15.16 2.91
CA GLY A 583 5.74 15.11 1.84
C GLY A 583 5.20 14.68 0.47
N ASP A 584 3.87 14.62 0.30
CA ASP A 584 3.21 14.24 -0.95
C ASP A 584 2.52 15.44 -1.60
N ARG A 585 3.10 15.97 -2.69
CA ARG A 585 2.56 17.12 -3.43
C ARG A 585 1.20 16.84 -4.06
N PHE A 586 0.85 15.57 -4.23
CA PHE A 586 -0.41 15.12 -4.81
C PHE A 586 -1.38 14.55 -3.77
N TYR A 587 -1.14 14.78 -2.46
CA TYR A 587 -2.11 14.44 -1.42
C TYR A 587 -3.45 15.10 -1.75
N TYR A 588 -4.56 14.38 -1.57
CA TYR A 588 -5.84 14.81 -2.13
C TYR A 588 -6.38 16.14 -1.58
N GLU A 589 -5.97 16.55 -0.37
CA GLU A 589 -6.32 17.85 0.21
C GLU A 589 -5.27 18.94 -0.06
N ASN A 590 -4.19 18.65 -0.80
CA ASN A 590 -3.21 19.67 -1.16
C ASN A 590 -3.83 20.65 -2.18
N PRO A 591 -3.77 21.97 -1.95
CA PRO A 591 -4.26 22.94 -2.92
C PRO A 591 -3.67 22.72 -4.32
N GLY A 592 -4.53 22.81 -5.34
CA GLY A 592 -4.18 22.53 -6.73
C GLY A 592 -4.21 21.06 -7.14
N ALA A 593 -4.28 20.10 -6.21
CA ALA A 593 -4.44 18.68 -6.55
C ALA A 593 -5.81 18.40 -7.19
N PHE A 594 -6.87 19.03 -6.66
CA PHE A 594 -8.23 19.01 -7.17
C PHE A 594 -8.85 20.41 -7.05
N THR A 595 -9.94 20.67 -7.77
CA THR A 595 -10.77 21.87 -7.52
C THR A 595 -11.56 21.71 -6.22
N ASP A 596 -12.04 22.79 -5.62
CA ASP A 596 -12.85 22.72 -4.39
C ASP A 596 -14.10 21.84 -4.57
N ALA A 597 -14.77 21.97 -5.73
CA ALA A 597 -15.94 21.16 -6.08
C ALA A 597 -15.59 19.66 -6.25
N GLN A 598 -14.42 19.33 -6.79
CA GLN A 598 -13.93 17.95 -6.90
C GLN A 598 -13.59 17.37 -5.51
N LEU A 599 -12.92 18.16 -4.66
CA LEU A 599 -12.53 17.76 -3.31
C LEU A 599 -13.74 17.50 -2.41
N GLU A 600 -14.82 18.27 -2.55
CA GLU A 600 -16.08 18.04 -1.84
C GLU A 600 -16.66 16.65 -2.16
N GLN A 601 -16.55 16.18 -3.42
CA GLN A 601 -17.07 14.87 -3.83
C GLN A 601 -16.19 13.73 -3.35
N ILE A 602 -14.86 13.87 -3.39
CA ILE A 602 -13.92 12.87 -2.85
C ILE A 602 -14.14 12.65 -1.34
N LYS A 603 -14.44 13.72 -0.60
CA LYS A 603 -14.75 13.66 0.85
C LYS A 603 -16.07 12.97 1.19
N LYS A 604 -16.85 12.51 0.19
CA LYS A 604 -18.04 11.67 0.37
C LYS A 604 -17.74 10.18 0.24
N THR A 605 -16.54 9.80 -0.23
CA THR A 605 -16.15 8.40 -0.39
C THR A 605 -16.02 7.69 0.96
N SER A 606 -16.48 6.44 1.02
CA SER A 606 -16.18 5.52 2.12
C SER A 606 -15.93 4.12 1.58
N LEU A 607 -15.25 3.25 2.34
CA LEU A 607 -15.07 1.86 1.91
C LEU A 607 -16.43 1.16 1.72
N SER A 608 -17.46 1.51 2.50
CA SER A 608 -18.83 1.02 2.29
C SER A 608 -19.43 1.48 0.96
N ARG A 609 -19.18 2.74 0.54
CA ARG A 609 -19.60 3.26 -0.78
C ARG A 609 -18.93 2.47 -1.91
N ILE A 610 -17.61 2.28 -1.83
CA ILE A 610 -16.84 1.50 -2.81
C ILE A 610 -17.34 0.05 -2.90
N ILE A 611 -17.65 -0.58 -1.77
CA ILE A 611 -18.28 -1.92 -1.73
C ILE A 611 -19.64 -1.89 -2.43
N CYS A 612 -20.54 -0.96 -2.08
CA CYS A 612 -21.86 -0.84 -2.70
C CYS A 612 -21.84 -0.56 -4.21
N ASP A 613 -20.78 0.09 -4.75
CA ASP A 613 -20.68 0.42 -6.18
C ASP A 613 -19.98 -0.66 -7.02
N ASN A 614 -19.26 -1.60 -6.39
CA ASN A 614 -18.37 -2.55 -7.09
C ASN A 614 -18.47 -4.01 -6.65
N ALA A 615 -19.15 -4.32 -5.55
CA ALA A 615 -19.52 -5.68 -5.20
C ALA A 615 -20.74 -6.14 -6.02
N ASP A 616 -20.94 -7.45 -6.16
CA ASP A 616 -21.91 -8.00 -7.10
C ASP A 616 -23.35 -7.98 -6.55
N ASN A 617 -23.56 -8.13 -5.23
CA ASN A 617 -24.89 -8.25 -4.60
C ASN A 617 -25.00 -7.55 -3.23
N PHE A 618 -24.53 -6.30 -3.10
CA PHE A 618 -24.66 -5.50 -1.86
C PHE A 618 -25.83 -4.52 -1.94
N GLU A 619 -26.95 -4.83 -1.27
CA GLU A 619 -28.08 -3.93 -1.09
C GLU A 619 -28.05 -3.18 0.25
N LEU A 620 -27.60 -3.86 1.30
CA LEU A 620 -27.55 -3.37 2.69
C LEU A 620 -26.11 -3.46 3.21
N ILE A 621 -25.65 -2.44 3.94
CA ILE A 621 -24.28 -2.36 4.45
C ILE A 621 -24.19 -1.54 5.75
N GLN A 622 -23.14 -1.77 6.55
CA GLN A 622 -22.77 -0.87 7.65
C GLN A 622 -22.22 0.45 7.07
N GLN A 623 -22.56 1.61 7.63
CA GLN A 623 -22.16 2.92 7.06
C GLN A 623 -20.64 3.12 7.06
N ASP A 624 -19.98 2.64 8.11
CA ASP A 624 -18.52 2.58 8.23
C ASP A 624 -18.08 1.12 8.14
N ALA A 625 -17.46 0.74 7.02
CA ALA A 625 -17.06 -0.64 6.75
C ALA A 625 -16.09 -1.24 7.77
N PHE A 626 -15.43 -0.43 8.61
CA PHE A 626 -14.50 -0.94 9.64
C PHE A 626 -15.19 -1.25 10.97
N LEU A 627 -16.42 -0.77 11.18
CA LEU A 627 -17.20 -1.08 12.38
C LEU A 627 -17.93 -2.41 12.23
N LEU A 628 -18.06 -3.14 13.34
CA LEU A 628 -18.94 -4.30 13.39
C LEU A 628 -20.36 -3.95 12.96
N VAL A 629 -21.02 -4.92 12.32
CA VAL A 629 -22.42 -4.78 11.91
C VAL A 629 -23.31 -4.61 13.14
N GLY A 630 -24.00 -3.47 13.21
CA GLY A 630 -24.98 -3.17 14.25
C GLY A 630 -26.33 -3.82 13.98
N SER A 631 -27.33 -3.54 14.82
CA SER A 631 -28.70 -4.08 14.69
C SER A 631 -29.45 -3.62 13.44
N GLN A 632 -28.98 -2.60 12.74
CA GLN A 632 -29.57 -2.09 11.50
C GLN A 632 -28.49 -1.82 10.45
N LEU A 633 -28.64 -2.42 9.28
CA LEU A 633 -27.86 -2.10 8.09
C LEU A 633 -28.51 -0.95 7.33
N THR A 634 -27.70 -0.14 6.65
CA THR A 634 -28.14 0.98 5.80
C THR A 634 -28.23 0.54 4.35
N PRO A 635 -29.33 0.83 3.63
CA PRO A 635 -29.40 0.60 2.19
C PRO A 635 -28.31 1.36 1.42
N CYS A 636 -27.66 0.69 0.47
CA CYS A 636 -26.63 1.28 -0.39
C CYS A 636 -27.13 2.49 -1.19
N SER A 637 -28.45 2.66 -1.37
CA SER A 637 -29.06 3.85 -1.97
C SER A 637 -29.02 5.09 -1.07
N LYS A 638 -28.85 4.94 0.25
CA LYS A 638 -28.76 6.04 1.23
C LYS A 638 -27.33 6.52 1.51
N LEU A 639 -26.31 5.77 1.11
CA LEU A 639 -24.91 6.22 1.22
C LEU A 639 -24.61 7.24 0.12
N ALA A 640 -24.04 8.39 0.51
CA ALA A 640 -23.64 9.46 -0.40
C ALA A 640 -22.79 8.91 -1.56
N LYS A 641 -23.11 9.34 -2.78
CA LYS A 641 -22.36 8.99 -3.99
C LYS A 641 -21.38 10.11 -4.34
N VAL A 642 -20.22 9.73 -4.86
CA VAL A 642 -19.29 10.67 -5.52
C VAL A 642 -19.94 11.10 -6.83
N ASP A 643 -20.33 12.37 -6.93
CA ASP A 643 -20.71 12.95 -8.21
C ASP A 643 -19.43 13.29 -9.00
N LEU A 644 -19.36 12.82 -10.24
CA LEU A 644 -18.24 13.07 -11.15
C LEU A 644 -18.50 14.26 -12.07
N SER A 645 -19.66 14.94 -11.99
CA SER A 645 -19.94 16.15 -12.76
C SER A 645 -18.86 17.25 -12.65
N PRO A 646 -18.14 17.45 -11.52
CA PRO A 646 -17.02 18.41 -11.45
C PRO A 646 -15.76 18.03 -12.24
N TRP A 647 -15.74 16.87 -12.92
CA TRP A 647 -14.69 16.48 -13.87
C TRP A 647 -15.10 16.69 -15.33
N ARG A 648 -16.26 17.31 -15.60
CA ARG A 648 -16.61 17.76 -16.95
C ARG A 648 -15.61 18.82 -17.40
N ALA A 649 -14.97 18.58 -18.54
CA ALA A 649 -14.10 19.57 -19.16
C ALA A 649 -14.92 20.75 -19.74
N PRO A 650 -14.33 21.95 -19.83
CA PRO A 650 -14.94 23.10 -20.49
C PRO A 650 -15.30 22.84 -21.97
#